data_AF-Q8GUH1-F1
#
_entry.id   AF-Q8GUH1-F1
#
_cell.length_a   1.000
_cell.length_b   1.000
_cell.length_c   1.000
_cell.angle_alpha   90.00
_cell.angle_beta   90.00
_cell.angle_gamma   90.00
#
_symmetry.space_group_name_H-M   'P 1'
#
loop_
_entity.id
_entity.type
_entity.pdbx_description
1 polymer ?
#
loop_
_entity_poly.entity_id
_entity_poly.type
_entity_poly.pdbx_seq_one_letter_code
_entity_poly.pdbx_strand_id
1 'polypeptide(L)'
;MALVSPIPAMGERAGSMRFHGIGSPGSRSSRSGIMDEPVSRLIDEKIFVAVDKHVAKSKSTLIWALQNTGGKKICLIHVHQPSQMIPLMGAKFPVGAVKEEEVRVFREKEREKVHMILDDYLRICQQRGVRAEKMFIEMESIENGIVQLISELGIRKLVMGAAADRHYSRRMTDLKSRKAIFVRREAPTLCQIWFTCKGYLIHTREATMDDTESEYASPRPSISASDLLQTFSTPESEHQHISRVQSTDSVQQLVSNGSSTEQSGRVSDGSLNTDEEERESDGSEVTGSATVMSSGHSSPSSFPDGVDDSFNVKIRKATSEAHSSKQEAFAETLRRQKAEKNALDAIRRAKQSESAYSEELKRRKDTEIAVAKEKERFITIKNEQEVIMEELQSAMAQKAMLESQIAKSDGTMEKLNQKLDIAVKLLQKLRDEREELQTERDRALREAEELRSHAETSTLQLPQYFTDFSFSEIEEATNHFDSTLKIGEGGYGSIYVGLLRHTQVAIKMLNPNSSQGPVEYQQEVDVLSKMRHPNIITLIGACPEGWSLVYEYLPGGSLEDRLTCKDNSPPLSWQNRVRIATEICAALVFLHSNKAHSLVHGDLKPANILLDSNLVSKLSDFGTCSLLHPNGSKSVRTDVTGTVAYLDPEASSSGELTPKSDVYSFGIILLRLLTGRPALRISNEVKYALDNGTLNDLLDPLAGDWPFVQAEQLARLALRCCETVSENRPDLGTEVWRVLEPMRASSGGSSSFHLGRNEHRIAPPYFICPIFQEVMQDPHVAADGFTYEAEAIRAWLDSEHDTSPMTNVKLSHTSLIANHALRSAIQEWLQHHL
;
A
#
# COMPACT_ATOMS: atom_id res chain seq x y z
N MET A 1 -19.28 -1.72 -5.36
CA MET A 1 -18.18 -2.64 -4.98
C MET A 1 -16.97 -2.31 -5.85
N ALA A 2 -15.75 -2.31 -5.31
CA ALA A 2 -14.54 -2.10 -6.08
C ALA A 2 -13.54 -3.21 -5.73
N LEU A 3 -13.13 -3.99 -6.73
CA LEU A 3 -12.16 -5.08 -6.55
C LEU A 3 -10.74 -4.53 -6.61
N VAL A 4 -9.95 -4.80 -5.57
CA VAL A 4 -8.52 -4.51 -5.54
C VAL A 4 -7.76 -5.74 -6.04
N SER A 5 -7.10 -5.62 -7.19
CA SER A 5 -6.21 -6.67 -7.70
C SER A 5 -4.94 -6.77 -6.85
N PRO A 6 -4.48 -7.98 -6.46
CA PRO A 6 -3.32 -8.15 -5.59
C PRO A 6 -1.98 -7.96 -6.33
N ILE A 7 -0.98 -7.45 -5.62
CA ILE A 7 0.42 -7.34 -6.09
C ILE A 7 1.10 -8.73 -5.97
N PRO A 8 1.79 -9.23 -7.00
CA PRO A 8 2.49 -10.51 -6.93
C PRO A 8 3.77 -10.44 -6.07
N ALA A 9 3.98 -11.44 -5.22
CA ALA A 9 5.17 -11.53 -4.37
C ALA A 9 6.37 -12.11 -5.15
N MET A 10 7.46 -11.34 -5.24
CA MET A 10 8.77 -11.83 -5.67
C MET A 10 9.52 -12.41 -4.46
N GLY A 11 9.88 -13.69 -4.52
CA GLY A 11 10.30 -14.46 -3.35
C GLY A 11 11.74 -14.24 -2.87
N GLU A 12 11.95 -14.33 -1.56
CA GLU A 12 13.28 -14.36 -0.95
C GLU A 12 13.99 -15.70 -1.23
N ARG A 13 15.22 -15.63 -1.73
CA ARG A 13 16.09 -16.81 -1.91
C ARG A 13 17.20 -16.77 -0.86
N ALA A 14 17.07 -17.57 0.19
CA ALA A 14 18.00 -17.58 1.33
C ALA A 14 19.43 -17.97 0.91
N GLY A 15 20.35 -17.01 0.93
CA GLY A 15 21.77 -17.20 0.61
C GLY A 15 22.65 -17.25 1.86
N SER A 16 22.89 -18.44 2.40
CA SER A 16 23.76 -18.62 3.58
C SER A 16 25.24 -18.57 3.20
N MET A 17 25.97 -17.55 3.67
CA MET A 17 27.44 -17.51 3.62
C MET A 17 28.03 -17.54 5.02
N ARG A 18 28.60 -18.69 5.39
CA ARG A 18 29.53 -18.83 6.52
C ARG A 18 30.91 -18.33 6.09
N PHE A 19 31.58 -17.57 6.95
CA PHE A 19 33.04 -17.43 6.90
C PHE A 19 33.65 -17.75 8.27
N HIS A 20 34.86 -18.32 8.24
CA HIS A 20 35.48 -18.93 9.43
C HIS A 20 36.07 -17.89 10.39
N GLY A 21 35.95 -18.16 11.69
CA GLY A 21 36.67 -17.43 12.73
C GLY A 21 38.05 -18.02 13.00
N ILE A 22 39.03 -17.16 13.31
CA ILE A 22 40.36 -17.49 13.82
C ILE A 22 40.74 -16.41 14.85
N GLY A 23 41.38 -16.77 15.97
CA GLY A 23 42.22 -15.82 16.72
C GLY A 23 41.69 -15.30 18.06
N SER A 24 41.84 -16.10 19.10
CA SER A 24 42.09 -15.69 20.49
C SER A 24 43.02 -16.75 21.10
N PRO A 25 43.96 -16.44 22.02
CA PRO A 25 43.65 -15.76 23.30
C PRO A 25 44.78 -14.86 23.87
N GLY A 26 44.62 -14.34 25.11
CA GLY A 26 45.79 -14.10 25.97
C GLY A 26 45.66 -13.14 27.16
N SER A 27 45.58 -13.70 28.39
CA SER A 27 46.11 -13.11 29.66
C SER A 27 45.39 -11.86 30.25
N ARG A 28 45.43 -11.53 31.56
CA ARG A 28 45.47 -12.35 32.82
C ARG A 28 45.15 -11.44 34.03
N SER A 29 44.81 -12.07 35.16
CA SER A 29 45.01 -11.58 36.55
C SER A 29 44.07 -10.49 37.14
N SER A 30 43.18 -10.98 38.00
CA SER A 30 42.53 -10.39 39.19
C SER A 30 43.37 -9.35 39.98
N ARG A 31 42.83 -8.49 40.86
CA ARG A 31 41.98 -8.77 42.04
C ARG A 31 41.62 -7.46 42.78
N SER A 32 40.58 -7.48 43.65
CA SER A 32 40.04 -6.35 44.47
C SER A 32 39.43 -5.19 43.67
N GLY A 33 38.42 -4.46 44.14
CA GLY A 33 37.63 -4.54 45.39
C GLY A 33 36.76 -3.27 45.55
N ILE A 34 36.01 -3.14 46.66
CA ILE A 34 35.18 -1.98 47.09
C ILE A 34 33.69 -2.01 46.63
N MET A 35 32.83 -2.24 47.64
CA MET A 35 31.50 -1.66 47.96
C MET A 35 30.39 -1.52 46.90
N ASP A 36 29.17 -1.85 47.33
CA ASP A 36 27.91 -1.64 46.61
C ASP A 36 27.51 -0.15 46.51
N GLU A 37 27.09 0.30 45.31
CA GLU A 37 26.31 1.53 45.08
C GLU A 37 25.01 1.16 44.32
N PRO A 38 23.88 1.87 44.53
CA PRO A 38 22.59 1.49 43.97
C PRO A 38 22.44 1.83 42.48
N VAL A 39 21.59 1.05 41.79
CA VAL A 39 21.36 1.16 40.34
C VAL A 39 20.54 2.42 40.00
N SER A 40 21.21 3.52 39.60
CA SER A 40 20.52 4.75 39.14
C SER A 40 21.07 5.42 37.87
N ARG A 41 22.26 5.06 37.38
CA ARG A 41 22.95 5.78 36.29
C ARG A 41 22.99 5.01 34.96
N LEU A 42 21.89 5.02 34.17
CA LEU A 42 21.93 4.55 32.76
C LEU A 42 20.81 5.08 31.82
N ILE A 43 20.27 6.29 32.05
CA ILE A 43 19.49 6.99 31.01
C ILE A 43 20.47 7.65 30.04
N ASP A 44 20.84 6.87 29.01
CA ASP A 44 21.77 7.21 27.93
C ASP A 44 21.42 8.53 27.22
N GLU A 45 22.41 9.28 26.74
CA GLU A 45 22.29 10.70 26.36
C GLU A 45 21.57 10.96 25.02
N LYS A 46 20.30 10.54 24.89
CA LYS A 46 19.46 10.88 23.76
C LYS A 46 19.19 12.39 23.69
N ILE A 47 19.26 12.97 22.49
CA ILE A 47 18.85 14.35 22.22
C ILE A 47 17.65 14.35 21.29
N PHE A 48 16.59 15.01 21.73
CA PHE A 48 15.31 15.03 21.05
C PHE A 48 15.23 16.25 20.12
N VAL A 49 14.59 16.12 18.97
CA VAL A 49 14.50 17.19 17.95
C VAL A 49 13.05 17.35 17.50
N ALA A 50 12.44 18.50 17.79
CA ALA A 50 11.06 18.78 17.41
C ALA A 50 10.96 19.17 15.92
N VAL A 51 10.21 18.37 15.15
CA VAL A 51 10.09 18.51 13.69
C VAL A 51 8.67 18.89 13.24
N ASP A 52 8.56 19.73 12.22
CA ASP A 52 7.30 20.21 11.64
C ASP A 52 6.78 19.27 10.53
N LYS A 53 5.49 19.29 10.23
CA LYS A 53 4.89 18.46 9.17
C LYS A 53 5.38 18.77 7.76
N HIS A 54 6.10 19.88 7.55
CA HIS A 54 6.78 20.19 6.31
C HIS A 54 8.29 20.07 6.50
N VAL A 55 8.91 19.03 5.91
CA VAL A 55 10.35 18.73 6.04
C VAL A 55 11.25 19.95 5.83
N ALA A 56 10.93 20.77 4.82
CA ALA A 56 11.67 21.99 4.50
C ALA A 56 11.70 23.05 5.64
N LYS A 57 10.72 23.08 6.55
CA LYS A 57 10.62 24.08 7.63
C LYS A 57 11.50 23.76 8.84
N SER A 58 11.72 22.48 9.17
CA SER A 58 12.62 22.06 10.25
C SER A 58 13.92 21.41 9.78
N LYS A 59 14.17 21.33 8.46
CA LYS A 59 15.45 20.82 7.92
C LYS A 59 16.67 21.58 8.47
N SER A 60 16.57 22.90 8.67
CA SER A 60 17.64 23.72 9.24
C SER A 60 17.85 23.46 10.74
N THR A 61 16.76 23.30 11.52
CA THR A 61 16.77 22.84 12.92
C THR A 61 17.45 21.47 13.07
N LEU A 62 17.07 20.50 12.22
CA LEU A 62 17.62 19.15 12.26
C LEU A 62 19.10 19.12 11.83
N ILE A 63 19.47 19.90 10.82
CA ILE A 63 20.89 20.05 10.40
C ILE A 63 21.72 20.66 11.53
N TRP A 64 21.21 21.67 12.25
CA TRP A 64 21.92 22.22 13.41
C TRP A 64 22.08 21.17 14.51
N ALA A 65 21.02 20.41 14.84
CA ALA A 65 21.12 19.30 15.80
C ALA A 65 22.20 18.29 15.37
N LEU A 66 22.11 17.74 14.16
CA LEU A 66 23.07 16.77 13.60
C LEU A 66 24.53 17.27 13.59
N GLN A 67 24.78 18.58 13.65
CA GLN A 67 26.12 19.18 13.68
C GLN A 67 26.61 19.54 15.09
N ASN A 68 25.72 19.78 16.05
CA ASN A 68 26.07 20.33 17.37
C ASN A 68 25.85 19.34 18.54
N THR A 69 25.26 18.15 18.31
CA THR A 69 25.00 17.15 19.36
C THR A 69 26.17 16.20 19.69
N GLY A 70 27.30 16.27 18.97
CA GLY A 70 28.49 15.49 19.30
C GLY A 70 28.34 13.97 19.14
N GLY A 71 27.56 13.51 18.15
CA GLY A 71 27.39 12.08 17.84
C GLY A 71 26.37 11.33 18.71
N LYS A 72 25.64 12.05 19.58
CA LYS A 72 24.62 11.47 20.46
C LYS A 72 23.41 10.96 19.68
N LYS A 73 22.75 9.92 20.22
CA LYS A 73 21.54 9.30 19.64
C LYS A 73 20.44 10.37 19.49
N ILE A 74 19.88 10.52 18.30
CA ILE A 74 18.81 11.49 18.04
C ILE A 74 17.45 10.80 18.07
N CYS A 75 16.47 11.42 18.72
CA CYS A 75 15.05 11.05 18.60
C CYS A 75 14.29 12.21 17.95
N LEU A 76 13.65 11.96 16.81
CA LEU A 76 12.78 12.92 16.13
C LEU A 76 11.41 12.88 16.78
N ILE A 77 10.93 14.01 17.30
CA ILE A 77 9.59 14.13 17.88
C ILE A 77 8.68 15.02 17.05
N HIS A 78 7.46 14.53 16.81
CA HIS A 78 6.40 15.28 16.15
C HIS A 78 5.13 15.26 16.99
N VAL A 79 4.40 16.37 17.03
CA VAL A 79 3.02 16.37 17.54
C VAL A 79 2.12 16.55 16.33
N HIS A 80 1.42 15.48 15.97
CA HIS A 80 0.38 15.56 14.96
C HIS A 80 -0.84 16.24 15.57
N GLN A 81 -1.40 17.21 14.86
CA GLN A 81 -2.68 17.82 15.18
C GLN A 81 -3.69 17.29 14.15
N PRO A 82 -4.59 16.35 14.52
CA PRO A 82 -5.58 15.78 13.61
C PRO A 82 -6.46 16.86 12.97
N SER A 83 -6.87 16.63 11.72
CA SER A 83 -7.69 17.61 10.99
C SER A 83 -9.11 17.66 11.56
N GLN A 84 -9.46 18.81 12.13
CA GLN A 84 -10.81 19.12 12.62
C GLN A 84 -11.86 19.28 11.51
N MET A 85 -11.44 19.22 10.24
CA MET A 85 -12.28 19.27 9.04
C MET A 85 -11.93 18.09 8.12
N ILE A 86 -12.84 17.11 7.99
CA ILE A 86 -12.67 15.91 7.18
C ILE A 86 -13.19 16.16 5.74
N PRO A 87 -12.42 15.88 4.69
CA PRO A 87 -12.89 15.97 3.31
C PRO A 87 -13.70 14.72 2.91
N LEU A 88 -14.96 14.91 2.52
CA LEU A 88 -15.81 13.89 1.88
C LEU A 88 -16.51 14.48 0.66
N MET A 89 -16.58 13.72 -0.44
CA MET A 89 -17.26 14.11 -1.68
C MET A 89 -16.92 15.54 -2.17
N GLY A 90 -15.64 15.92 -2.11
CA GLY A 90 -15.13 17.25 -2.49
C GLY A 90 -15.34 18.37 -1.45
N ALA A 91 -16.32 18.24 -0.57
CA ALA A 91 -16.58 19.19 0.53
C ALA A 91 -15.76 18.87 1.79
N LYS A 92 -15.64 19.84 2.70
CA LYS A 92 -14.98 19.68 4.01
C LYS A 92 -16.00 19.86 5.13
N PHE A 93 -16.18 18.83 5.95
CA PHE A 93 -17.13 18.79 7.06
C PHE A 93 -16.40 18.82 8.40
N PRO A 94 -16.91 19.50 9.45
CA PRO A 94 -16.32 19.40 10.78
C PRO A 94 -16.44 17.97 11.31
N VAL A 95 -15.47 17.52 12.12
CA VAL A 95 -15.42 16.12 12.64
C VAL A 95 -16.77 15.63 13.20
N GLY A 96 -17.42 16.44 14.04
CA GLY A 96 -18.72 16.09 14.66
C GLY A 96 -19.93 16.04 13.71
N ALA A 97 -19.76 16.29 12.41
CA ALA A 97 -20.79 16.15 11.37
C ALA A 97 -20.55 14.92 10.45
N VAL A 98 -19.50 14.15 10.70
CA VAL A 98 -19.06 12.99 9.90
C VAL A 98 -19.22 11.72 10.73
N LYS A 99 -19.44 10.54 10.11
CA LYS A 99 -19.54 9.30 10.89
C LYS A 99 -18.19 8.96 11.49
N GLU A 100 -18.17 8.46 12.72
CA GLU A 100 -16.92 8.13 13.41
C GLU A 100 -16.04 7.12 12.64
N GLU A 101 -16.61 6.25 11.83
CA GLU A 101 -15.85 5.34 10.96
C GLU A 101 -15.16 6.07 9.78
N GLU A 102 -15.84 7.06 9.19
CA GLU A 102 -15.27 7.93 8.16
C GLU A 102 -14.17 8.84 8.75
N VAL A 103 -14.35 9.28 10.01
CA VAL A 103 -13.32 9.98 10.79
C VAL A 103 -12.12 9.07 11.05
N ARG A 104 -12.31 7.82 11.50
CA ARG A 104 -11.24 6.85 11.75
C ARG A 104 -10.40 6.59 10.50
N VAL A 105 -11.05 6.23 9.39
CA VAL A 105 -10.39 5.97 8.09
C VAL A 105 -9.65 7.21 7.57
N PHE A 106 -10.14 8.42 7.85
CA PHE A 106 -9.40 9.64 7.49
C PHE A 106 -8.19 9.87 8.40
N ARG A 107 -8.33 9.76 9.72
CA ARG A 107 -7.21 9.93 10.68
C ARG A 107 -6.10 8.91 10.47
N GLU A 108 -6.44 7.69 10.06
CA GLU A 108 -5.46 6.68 9.65
C GLU A 108 -4.62 7.15 8.45
N LYS A 109 -5.27 7.70 7.42
CA LYS A 109 -4.60 8.35 6.27
C LYS A 109 -3.87 9.65 6.62
N GLU A 110 -4.08 10.23 7.80
CA GLU A 110 -3.23 11.29 8.35
C GLU A 110 -2.00 10.70 9.05
N ARG A 111 -2.15 9.64 9.86
CA ARG A 111 -1.04 8.91 10.50
C ARG A 111 -0.05 8.35 9.48
N GLU A 112 -0.52 7.73 8.39
CA GLU A 112 0.34 7.24 7.30
C GLU A 112 1.24 8.37 6.75
N LYS A 113 0.65 9.55 6.49
CA LYS A 113 1.39 10.72 6.00
C LYS A 113 2.39 11.24 7.04
N VAL A 114 2.04 11.23 8.33
CA VAL A 114 2.97 11.58 9.42
C VAL A 114 4.15 10.60 9.47
N HIS A 115 3.91 9.30 9.31
CA HIS A 115 4.99 8.31 9.23
C HIS A 115 5.92 8.58 8.03
N MET A 116 5.37 8.84 6.83
CA MET A 116 6.17 9.20 5.64
C MET A 116 7.01 10.46 5.86
N ILE A 117 6.45 11.51 6.47
CA ILE A 117 7.15 12.76 6.79
C ILE A 117 8.31 12.50 7.77
N LEU A 118 8.10 11.66 8.78
CA LEU A 118 9.14 11.26 9.73
C LEU A 118 10.23 10.41 9.06
N ASP A 119 9.89 9.56 8.09
CA ASP A 119 10.86 8.79 7.32
C ASP A 119 11.73 9.67 6.40
N ASP A 120 11.21 10.78 5.88
CA ASP A 120 12.04 11.79 5.20
C ASP A 120 13.05 12.48 6.15
N TYR A 121 12.66 12.75 7.41
CA TYR A 121 13.61 13.26 8.39
C TYR A 121 14.65 12.19 8.81
N LEU A 122 14.24 10.92 8.97
CA LEU A 122 15.18 9.81 9.21
C LEU A 122 16.17 9.64 8.05
N ARG A 123 15.70 9.79 6.80
CA ARG A 123 16.53 9.79 5.59
C ARG A 123 17.60 10.89 5.63
N ILE A 124 17.27 12.08 6.13
CA ILE A 124 18.23 13.19 6.32
C ILE A 124 19.27 12.86 7.41
N CYS A 125 18.89 12.17 8.50
CA CYS A 125 19.84 11.69 9.51
C CYS A 125 20.79 10.62 8.95
N GLN A 126 20.25 9.63 8.21
CA GLN A 126 21.01 8.57 7.57
C GLN A 126 22.02 9.11 6.54
N GLN A 127 21.61 10.10 5.73
CA GLN A 127 22.50 10.81 4.79
C GLN A 127 23.66 11.56 5.48
N ARG A 128 23.65 11.69 6.81
CA ARG A 128 24.74 12.25 7.63
C ARG A 128 25.37 11.21 8.58
N GLY A 129 25.10 9.93 8.37
CA GLY A 129 25.67 8.83 9.16
C GLY A 129 25.10 8.68 10.57
N VAL A 130 24.04 9.42 10.93
CA VAL A 130 23.46 9.39 12.29
C VAL A 130 22.24 8.47 12.31
N ARG A 131 22.30 7.44 13.17
CA ARG A 131 21.14 6.60 13.48
C ARG A 131 20.20 7.40 14.39
N ALA A 132 18.99 7.64 13.91
CA ALA A 132 17.94 8.34 14.64
C ALA A 132 16.70 7.44 14.82
N GLU A 133 15.95 7.72 15.88
CA GLU A 133 14.64 7.16 16.17
C GLU A 133 13.54 8.17 15.77
N LYS A 134 12.31 7.71 15.56
CA LYS A 134 11.13 8.58 15.33
C LYS A 134 10.05 8.29 16.35
N MET A 135 9.35 9.33 16.81
CA MET A 135 8.22 9.25 17.72
C MET A 135 7.21 10.37 17.39
N PHE A 136 5.92 10.09 17.56
CA PHE A 136 4.88 11.11 17.51
C PHE A 136 3.75 10.81 18.48
N ILE A 137 2.96 11.84 18.78
CA ILE A 137 1.66 11.74 19.46
C ILE A 137 0.61 12.55 18.67
N GLU A 138 -0.66 12.19 18.82
CA GLU A 138 -1.79 13.01 18.36
C GLU A 138 -2.25 13.94 19.49
N MET A 139 -2.32 15.25 19.25
CA MET A 139 -2.83 16.21 20.24
C MET A 139 -3.37 17.48 19.58
N GLU A 140 -4.43 18.07 20.15
CA GLU A 140 -5.06 19.28 19.62
C GLU A 140 -4.15 20.53 19.64
N SER A 141 -3.16 20.55 20.54
CA SER A 141 -2.19 21.64 20.65
C SER A 141 -0.77 21.10 20.56
N ILE A 142 -0.07 21.51 19.50
CA ILE A 142 1.32 21.12 19.21
C ILE A 142 2.27 21.56 20.33
N GLU A 143 2.04 22.73 20.92
CA GLU A 143 2.86 23.28 22.00
C GLU A 143 2.59 22.60 23.35
N ASN A 144 1.36 22.18 23.64
CA ASN A 144 1.07 21.31 24.79
C ASN A 144 1.71 19.94 24.61
N GLY A 145 1.62 19.34 23.41
CA GLY A 145 2.15 18.01 23.14
C GLY A 145 3.67 17.92 23.26
N ILE A 146 4.39 19.00 22.91
CA ILE A 146 5.84 19.07 23.15
C ILE A 146 6.13 19.10 24.67
N VAL A 147 5.33 19.81 25.47
CA VAL A 147 5.50 19.84 26.94
C VAL A 147 5.15 18.49 27.57
N GLN A 148 4.09 17.82 27.08
CA GLN A 148 3.70 16.48 27.51
C GLN A 148 4.79 15.45 27.20
N LEU A 149 5.30 15.42 25.95
CA LEU A 149 6.44 14.58 25.55
C LEU A 149 7.68 14.81 26.43
N ILE A 150 7.99 16.06 26.78
CA ILE A 150 9.13 16.37 27.68
C ILE A 150 8.91 15.76 29.08
N SER A 151 7.67 15.83 29.58
CA SER A 151 7.31 15.42 30.93
C SER A 151 7.23 13.89 31.07
N GLU A 152 6.51 13.23 30.17
CA GLU A 152 6.26 11.78 30.19
C GLU A 152 7.53 10.97 29.90
N LEU A 153 8.32 11.40 28.92
CA LEU A 153 9.55 10.71 28.50
C LEU A 153 10.79 11.18 29.28
N GLY A 154 10.65 12.18 30.16
CA GLY A 154 11.76 12.77 30.92
C GLY A 154 12.85 13.38 30.04
N ILE A 155 12.47 14.09 28.95
CA ILE A 155 13.43 14.65 27.98
C ILE A 155 14.32 15.68 28.67
N ARG A 156 15.59 15.33 28.90
CA ARG A 156 16.59 16.27 29.48
C ARG A 156 17.18 17.23 28.46
N LYS A 157 17.11 16.94 27.15
CA LYS A 157 17.80 17.66 26.07
C LYS A 157 16.96 17.73 24.79
N LEU A 158 16.53 18.93 24.39
CA LEU A 158 15.64 19.19 23.24
C LEU A 158 16.19 20.27 22.31
N VAL A 159 16.07 20.07 20.98
CA VAL A 159 16.28 21.10 19.95
C VAL A 159 14.95 21.41 19.27
N MET A 160 14.61 22.70 19.10
CA MET A 160 13.40 23.10 18.37
C MET A 160 13.57 24.44 17.61
N GLY A 161 12.59 24.78 16.77
CA GLY A 161 12.59 26.00 15.97
C GLY A 161 12.13 27.26 16.74
N ALA A 162 13.00 28.27 16.85
CA ALA A 162 12.72 29.58 17.45
C ALA A 162 11.71 30.42 16.63
N ALA A 163 11.73 30.24 15.31
CA ALA A 163 10.79 30.79 14.33
C ALA A 163 10.92 30.02 13.01
N ALA A 164 9.99 30.21 12.08
CA ALA A 164 10.19 29.77 10.69
C ALA A 164 11.26 30.64 10.01
N ASP A 165 12.14 30.03 9.22
CA ASP A 165 13.37 30.63 8.66
C ASP A 165 13.17 31.95 7.88
N ARG A 166 11.98 32.21 7.35
CA ARG A 166 11.61 33.51 6.73
C ARG A 166 11.58 34.70 7.69
N HIS A 167 11.52 34.45 9.00
CA HIS A 167 11.51 35.47 10.05
C HIS A 167 12.88 35.63 10.75
N TYR A 168 13.90 34.89 10.29
CA TYR A 168 15.29 35.03 10.73
C TYR A 168 15.86 36.41 10.37
N SER A 169 16.73 36.92 11.23
CA SER A 169 17.57 38.09 10.94
C SER A 169 18.88 37.95 11.71
N ARG A 170 19.99 38.51 11.21
CA ARG A 170 21.30 38.47 11.90
C ARG A 170 21.33 39.14 13.30
N ARG A 171 20.25 39.80 13.72
CA ARG A 171 20.06 40.41 15.05
C ARG A 171 18.92 39.74 15.85
N MET A 172 18.50 38.53 15.48
CA MET A 172 17.43 37.82 16.19
C MET A 172 17.97 37.16 17.46
N THR A 173 17.64 37.75 18.60
CA THR A 173 17.87 37.22 19.96
C THR A 173 16.65 36.50 20.52
N ASP A 174 15.45 36.97 20.15
CA ASP A 174 14.20 36.54 20.75
C ASP A 174 13.44 35.49 19.93
N LEU A 175 12.69 34.65 20.65
CA LEU A 175 11.80 33.66 20.05
C LEU A 175 10.60 34.38 19.41
N LYS A 176 10.25 34.01 18.17
CA LYS A 176 9.08 34.58 17.45
C LYS A 176 7.97 33.55 17.20
N SER A 177 8.27 32.26 17.32
CA SER A 177 7.25 31.21 17.30
C SER A 177 6.49 31.21 18.62
N ARG A 178 5.16 31.36 18.57
CA ARG A 178 4.29 31.21 19.75
C ARG A 178 4.53 29.88 20.47
N LYS A 179 4.76 28.80 19.70
CA LYS A 179 5.07 27.46 20.23
C LYS A 179 6.39 27.41 20.98
N ALA A 180 7.42 28.09 20.47
CA ALA A 180 8.72 28.17 21.14
C ALA A 180 8.64 29.01 22.44
N ILE A 181 7.89 30.11 22.43
CA ILE A 181 7.65 30.94 23.62
C ILE A 181 6.90 30.14 24.70
N PHE A 182 5.88 29.37 24.31
CA PHE A 182 5.12 28.51 25.21
C PHE A 182 5.99 27.39 25.79
N VAL A 183 6.66 26.59 24.96
CA VAL A 183 7.51 25.48 25.42
C VAL A 183 8.67 25.97 26.29
N ARG A 184 9.25 27.16 26.01
CA ARG A 184 10.26 27.78 26.90
C ARG A 184 9.72 28.00 28.33
N ARG A 185 8.44 28.37 28.46
CA ARG A 185 7.80 28.75 29.71
C ARG A 185 7.24 27.54 30.49
N GLU A 186 6.58 26.62 29.79
CA GLU A 186 5.81 25.52 30.42
C GLU A 186 6.57 24.18 30.52
N ALA A 187 7.66 23.97 29.76
CA ALA A 187 8.39 22.70 29.85
C ALA A 187 9.10 22.53 31.21
N PRO A 188 9.15 21.33 31.79
CA PRO A 188 9.88 21.03 33.03
C PRO A 188 11.28 21.65 33.09
N THR A 189 11.64 22.25 34.23
CA THR A 189 12.92 22.97 34.46
C THR A 189 14.16 22.11 34.22
N LEU A 190 14.04 20.78 34.39
CA LEU A 190 15.08 19.78 34.14
C LEU A 190 15.45 19.61 32.64
N CYS A 191 14.69 20.22 31.71
CA CYS A 191 14.92 20.12 30.26
C CYS A 191 15.74 21.30 29.72
N GLN A 192 16.95 21.01 29.22
CA GLN A 192 17.76 21.97 28.45
C GLN A 192 17.21 22.07 27.02
N ILE A 193 16.86 23.28 26.57
CA ILE A 193 16.23 23.51 25.26
C ILE A 193 17.04 24.49 24.40
N TRP A 194 17.48 24.05 23.23
CA TRP A 194 18.11 24.89 22.21
C TRP A 194 17.11 25.31 21.14
N PHE A 195 16.94 26.62 20.98
CA PHE A 195 16.03 27.23 20.01
C PHE A 195 16.82 27.75 18.81
N THR A 196 16.55 27.23 17.62
CA THR A 196 17.32 27.50 16.40
C THR A 196 16.47 28.14 15.30
N CYS A 197 17.09 28.88 14.36
CA CYS A 197 16.42 29.39 13.17
C CYS A 197 17.44 29.55 12.04
N LYS A 198 17.09 29.12 10.82
CA LYS A 198 17.96 29.14 9.63
C LYS A 198 19.36 28.54 9.84
N GLY A 199 19.47 27.53 10.71
CA GLY A 199 20.72 26.85 11.04
C GLY A 199 21.59 27.56 12.08
N TYR A 200 21.10 28.62 12.73
CA TYR A 200 21.77 29.32 13.82
C TYR A 200 21.07 29.07 15.15
N LEU A 201 21.83 28.96 16.24
CA LEU A 201 21.30 29.01 17.61
C LEU A 201 20.86 30.45 17.91
N ILE A 202 19.62 30.61 18.40
CA ILE A 202 19.03 31.91 18.75
C ILE A 202 19.02 32.10 20.27
N HIS A 203 18.63 31.07 21.00
CA HIS A 203 18.47 31.11 22.44
C HIS A 203 18.63 29.71 23.04
N THR A 204 19.19 29.60 24.24
CA THR A 204 19.20 28.38 25.04
C THR A 204 18.44 28.65 26.33
N ARG A 205 17.56 27.72 26.71
CA ARG A 205 17.05 27.63 28.09
C ARG A 205 17.82 26.53 28.80
N GLU A 206 18.63 26.91 29.78
CA GLU A 206 19.40 25.95 30.56
C GLU A 206 18.51 25.10 31.47
N ALA A 207 18.95 23.88 31.76
CA ALA A 207 18.29 23.03 32.75
C ALA A 207 18.64 23.51 34.16
N THR A 208 17.65 23.58 35.05
CA THR A 208 17.88 23.81 36.48
C THR A 208 18.09 22.47 37.16
N MET A 209 19.22 22.29 37.84
CA MET A 209 19.40 21.19 38.80
C MET A 209 18.78 21.63 40.12
N ASP A 210 17.89 20.82 40.68
CA ASP A 210 17.32 21.03 42.01
C ASP A 210 17.98 20.01 42.96
N ASP A 211 18.86 20.47 43.84
CA ASP A 211 19.68 19.62 44.72
C ASP A 211 18.90 19.08 45.94
N THR A 212 17.57 18.97 45.85
CA THR A 212 16.67 18.52 46.93
C THR A 212 16.10 17.12 46.64
N GLU A 213 16.94 16.09 46.78
CA GLU A 213 16.46 14.71 46.95
C GLU A 213 15.91 14.51 48.37
N SER A 214 14.64 14.85 48.60
CA SER A 214 13.94 14.49 49.84
C SER A 214 12.44 14.22 49.62
N GLU A 215 12.05 12.98 49.93
CA GLU A 215 10.72 12.58 50.43
C GLU A 215 9.47 13.25 49.81
N TYR A 216 8.92 12.65 48.75
CA TYR A 216 7.52 12.19 48.80
C TYR A 216 7.32 11.02 47.83
N ALA A 217 6.97 9.85 48.38
CA ALA A 217 6.79 8.64 47.59
C ALA A 217 5.39 8.57 46.96
N SER A 218 5.33 8.25 45.67
CA SER A 218 4.15 7.69 45.00
C SER A 218 4.59 6.84 43.79
N PRO A 219 3.88 5.76 43.44
CA PRO A 219 4.45 4.72 42.59
C PRO A 219 4.54 5.14 41.12
N ARG A 220 5.73 4.98 40.50
CA ARG A 220 5.85 4.93 39.04
C ARG A 220 5.51 3.53 38.54
N PRO A 221 4.57 3.36 37.59
CA PRO A 221 4.43 2.13 36.84
C PRO A 221 5.71 1.87 36.03
N SER A 222 6.32 0.71 36.18
CA SER A 222 7.46 0.27 35.37
C SER A 222 6.98 -0.31 34.04
N ILE A 223 6.58 0.55 33.11
CA ILE A 223 6.20 0.16 31.75
C ILE A 223 7.46 -0.10 30.92
N SER A 224 7.50 -1.21 30.19
CA SER A 224 8.65 -1.59 29.37
C SER A 224 8.70 -0.75 28.10
N ALA A 225 9.91 -0.54 27.55
CA ALA A 225 10.10 0.17 26.27
C ALA A 225 9.53 -0.59 25.05
N SER A 226 8.92 -1.76 25.25
CA SER A 226 8.14 -2.52 24.27
C SER A 226 6.71 -1.98 24.06
N ASP A 227 6.11 -1.36 25.09
CA ASP A 227 4.65 -1.33 25.21
C ASP A 227 4.02 -0.07 24.56
N LEU A 228 4.85 0.90 24.14
CA LEU A 228 4.45 2.14 23.46
C LEU A 228 4.32 1.99 21.93
N LEU A 229 4.10 0.77 21.42
CA LEU A 229 4.03 0.46 19.99
C LEU A 229 2.69 -0.14 19.52
N GLN A 230 1.62 -0.01 20.31
CA GLN A 230 0.24 -0.25 19.85
C GLN A 230 -0.79 0.55 20.68
N THR A 231 -1.99 0.70 20.10
CA THR A 231 -3.18 1.40 20.66
C THR A 231 -3.04 2.87 21.04
N PHE A 232 -3.85 3.73 20.42
CA PHE A 232 -4.94 4.45 21.11
C PHE A 232 -5.89 5.06 20.06
N SER A 233 -7.12 4.54 20.00
CA SER A 233 -8.20 5.12 19.19
C SER A 233 -9.31 5.62 20.12
N THR A 234 -9.75 6.86 19.88
CA THR A 234 -11.06 7.43 20.25
C THR A 234 -11.48 7.41 21.74
N PRO A 235 -11.36 8.54 22.45
CA PRO A 235 -12.01 8.74 23.75
C PRO A 235 -13.43 9.32 23.60
N GLU A 236 -14.35 8.93 24.49
CA GLU A 236 -15.58 9.68 24.80
C GLU A 236 -15.74 9.77 26.32
N SER A 237 -16.10 10.96 26.82
CA SER A 237 -16.27 11.23 28.25
C SER A 237 -17.54 12.04 28.50
N GLU A 238 -18.35 11.57 29.46
CA GLU A 238 -19.32 12.30 30.29
C GLU A 238 -20.26 13.35 29.65
N HIS A 239 -21.58 13.21 29.88
CA HIS A 239 -22.26 13.97 30.94
C HIS A 239 -23.76 13.59 31.12
N GLN A 240 -24.13 13.35 32.38
CA GLN A 240 -25.35 13.82 33.08
C GLN A 240 -26.71 13.90 32.33
N HIS A 241 -27.72 13.11 32.75
CA HIS A 241 -28.82 13.59 33.63
C HIS A 241 -29.91 12.54 34.01
N ILE A 242 -30.00 12.25 35.32
CA ILE A 242 -31.20 12.12 36.19
C ILE A 242 -32.44 11.24 35.81
N SER A 243 -32.96 10.54 36.84
CA SER A 243 -34.24 9.80 36.99
C SER A 243 -34.35 8.45 36.27
N ARG A 244 -34.66 7.28 36.89
CA ARG A 244 -35.30 6.84 38.17
C ARG A 244 -36.84 6.62 38.12
N VAL A 245 -37.24 5.36 37.91
CA VAL A 245 -38.46 4.63 38.37
C VAL A 245 -38.21 3.15 37.98
N GLN A 246 -38.12 2.19 38.92
CA GLN A 246 -39.16 1.23 39.36
C GLN A 246 -39.83 0.41 38.22
N SER A 247 -40.08 -0.90 38.28
CA SER A 247 -39.69 -1.97 39.24
C SER A 247 -40.03 -3.37 38.67
N THR A 248 -39.37 -4.43 39.18
CA THR A 248 -39.84 -5.84 39.33
C THR A 248 -40.54 -6.60 38.18
N ASP A 249 -39.93 -7.74 37.84
CA ASP A 249 -40.55 -9.08 37.65
C ASP A 249 -41.81 -9.29 36.78
N SER A 250 -41.68 -10.11 35.73
CA SER A 250 -42.56 -11.30 35.57
C SER A 250 -42.04 -12.34 34.57
N VAL A 251 -42.14 -13.58 35.04
CA VAL A 251 -41.66 -14.86 34.51
C VAL A 251 -42.56 -15.45 33.41
N GLN A 252 -41.96 -16.23 32.50
CA GLN A 252 -42.52 -17.36 31.70
C GLN A 252 -43.27 -17.18 30.35
N GLN A 253 -42.96 -18.16 29.48
CA GLN A 253 -43.76 -18.79 28.41
C GLN A 253 -44.25 -17.96 27.21
N LEU A 254 -43.82 -18.38 26.00
CA LEU A 254 -44.63 -19.32 25.19
C LEU A 254 -43.77 -20.03 24.11
N VAL A 255 -44.25 -21.16 23.61
CA VAL A 255 -43.59 -22.04 22.62
C VAL A 255 -44.61 -22.36 21.52
N SER A 256 -44.21 -22.39 20.23
CA SER A 256 -44.73 -23.38 19.25
C SER A 256 -44.22 -23.24 17.80
N ASN A 257 -43.77 -24.39 17.26
CA ASN A 257 -44.04 -24.94 15.92
C ASN A 257 -43.44 -24.31 14.64
N GLY A 258 -42.96 -25.20 13.75
CA GLY A 258 -42.56 -24.92 12.35
C GLY A 258 -41.58 -25.98 11.82
N SER A 259 -42.07 -27.08 11.22
CA SER A 259 -41.27 -28.31 11.00
C SER A 259 -41.41 -28.97 9.63
N SER A 260 -40.28 -29.23 8.96
CA SER A 260 -40.10 -30.23 7.89
C SER A 260 -38.57 -30.41 7.68
N THR A 261 -37.90 -31.48 8.11
CA THR A 261 -37.99 -32.91 7.73
C THR A 261 -37.42 -33.19 6.34
N GLU A 262 -36.27 -33.89 6.26
CA GLU A 262 -36.15 -35.16 5.52
C GLU A 262 -34.90 -36.00 5.91
N GLN A 263 -35.13 -37.32 5.92
CA GLN A 263 -34.26 -38.50 5.69
C GLN A 263 -32.71 -38.37 5.90
N SER A 264 -31.95 -39.21 6.61
CA SER A 264 -32.03 -40.56 7.21
C SER A 264 -30.88 -41.44 6.68
N GLY A 265 -29.89 -41.76 7.53
CA GLY A 265 -28.82 -42.73 7.24
C GLY A 265 -28.17 -43.23 8.53
N ARG A 266 -28.21 -44.54 8.79
CA ARG A 266 -27.86 -45.18 10.08
C ARG A 266 -27.32 -46.59 9.84
N VAL A 267 -26.17 -46.94 10.43
CA VAL A 267 -25.70 -48.32 10.74
C VAL A 267 -24.57 -48.22 11.80
N SER A 268 -24.31 -49.32 12.52
CA SER A 268 -23.46 -49.39 13.72
C SER A 268 -22.14 -50.15 13.52
N ASP A 269 -21.33 -50.17 14.59
CA ASP A 269 -20.36 -51.20 14.99
C ASP A 269 -19.05 -51.41 14.20
N GLY A 270 -17.96 -51.61 14.95
CA GLY A 270 -16.61 -51.94 14.49
C GLY A 270 -15.62 -51.88 15.66
N SER A 271 -14.87 -52.95 15.92
CA SER A 271 -14.04 -53.13 17.14
C SER A 271 -12.69 -53.80 16.82
N LEU A 272 -11.86 -53.95 17.86
CA LEU A 272 -10.69 -54.85 18.01
C LEU A 272 -9.27 -54.35 17.62
N ASN A 273 -8.35 -54.51 18.60
CA ASN A 273 -6.97 -55.06 18.50
C ASN A 273 -5.83 -54.22 17.88
N THR A 274 -4.53 -54.37 18.22
CA THR A 274 -3.74 -54.95 19.37
C THR A 274 -2.38 -54.20 19.40
N ASP A 275 -1.21 -54.52 20.01
CA ASP A 275 -0.51 -55.66 20.70
C ASP A 275 0.35 -55.06 21.86
N GLU A 276 0.89 -55.75 22.89
CA GLU A 276 2.08 -56.65 23.03
C GLU A 276 3.38 -56.15 22.35
N GLU A 277 4.63 -56.40 22.80
CA GLU A 277 5.32 -57.33 23.74
C GLU A 277 5.64 -56.67 25.13
N GLU A 278 6.33 -57.16 26.19
CA GLU A 278 6.88 -58.43 26.82
C GLU A 278 7.28 -58.02 28.31
N ARG A 279 7.80 -58.74 29.34
CA ARG A 279 8.18 -60.11 29.84
C ARG A 279 8.40 -59.95 31.39
N GLU A 280 8.54 -60.89 32.33
CA GLU A 280 8.35 -62.36 32.51
C GLU A 280 8.28 -62.66 34.06
N SER A 281 8.39 -63.92 34.53
CA SER A 281 8.45 -64.38 35.96
C SER A 281 9.61 -65.40 36.16
N ASP A 282 9.89 -66.11 37.27
CA ASP A 282 9.22 -66.43 38.55
C ASP A 282 10.30 -66.60 39.68
N GLY A 283 10.17 -67.21 40.87
CA GLY A 283 9.15 -68.09 41.49
C GLY A 283 9.52 -68.52 42.93
N SER A 284 9.05 -69.68 43.42
CA SER A 284 9.09 -70.08 44.86
C SER A 284 9.43 -71.55 45.18
N GLU A 285 10.06 -71.86 46.34
CA GLU A 285 10.04 -73.10 47.19
C GLU A 285 11.11 -73.04 48.34
N VAL A 286 11.23 -73.88 49.39
CA VAL A 286 10.24 -74.37 50.40
C VAL A 286 10.91 -75.05 51.66
N THR A 287 10.22 -75.08 52.81
CA THR A 287 10.42 -75.92 54.05
C THR A 287 11.69 -75.80 54.95
N GLY A 288 11.53 -76.18 56.25
CA GLY A 288 12.62 -76.39 57.23
C GLY A 288 12.17 -76.50 58.72
N SER A 289 11.87 -77.71 59.22
CA SER A 289 11.17 -77.99 60.51
C SER A 289 11.93 -77.70 61.83
N ALA A 290 11.24 -77.83 62.98
CA ALA A 290 11.70 -77.47 64.34
C ALA A 290 11.52 -78.57 65.41
N THR A 291 12.06 -78.34 66.63
CA THR A 291 11.96 -79.19 67.87
C THR A 291 12.85 -80.46 67.79
N VAL A 292 13.33 -81.14 68.86
CA VAL A 292 12.87 -81.38 70.25
C VAL A 292 14.07 -81.61 71.21
N MET A 293 13.92 -81.40 72.54
CA MET A 293 14.26 -82.35 73.64
C MET A 293 14.30 -81.66 75.03
N SER A 294 13.88 -82.39 76.07
CA SER A 294 13.85 -81.95 77.48
C SER A 294 14.47 -83.02 78.39
N SER A 295 14.98 -82.60 79.56
CA SER A 295 15.73 -83.43 80.53
C SER A 295 14.92 -83.81 81.79
N GLY A 296 15.39 -84.82 82.52
CA GLY A 296 14.92 -85.18 83.86
C GLY A 296 16.08 -85.66 84.76
N HIS A 297 15.97 -85.48 86.08
CA HIS A 297 17.02 -85.74 87.08
C HIS A 297 16.58 -86.72 88.18
N SER A 298 17.55 -87.36 88.87
CA SER A 298 17.43 -87.89 90.26
C SER A 298 18.84 -88.16 90.85
N SER A 299 18.94 -88.47 92.16
CA SER A 299 20.23 -88.49 92.91
C SER A 299 20.34 -89.69 93.92
N PRO A 300 21.02 -89.66 95.09
CA PRO A 300 22.43 -90.14 95.17
C PRO A 300 22.82 -91.07 96.36
N SER A 301 24.09 -91.51 96.35
CA SER A 301 25.02 -91.72 97.49
C SER A 301 24.99 -93.00 98.39
N SER A 302 26.19 -93.55 98.66
CA SER A 302 26.74 -93.88 100.01
C SER A 302 28.15 -94.54 99.91
N PHE A 303 28.91 -94.54 101.01
CA PHE A 303 30.25 -95.17 101.19
C PHE A 303 30.34 -95.86 102.57
N PRO A 304 31.28 -96.81 102.76
CA PRO A 304 31.82 -97.15 104.08
C PRO A 304 33.38 -97.16 104.15
N ASP A 305 33.92 -97.26 105.39
CA ASP A 305 35.31 -96.97 105.76
C ASP A 305 36.30 -98.16 105.78
N GLY A 306 37.61 -97.87 105.94
CA GLY A 306 38.63 -98.90 106.24
C GLY A 306 40.11 -98.47 106.15
N VAL A 307 40.69 -98.01 107.27
CA VAL A 307 42.11 -98.15 107.68
C VAL A 307 43.26 -97.80 106.69
N ASP A 308 43.63 -96.51 106.61
CA ASP A 308 44.97 -95.97 106.96
C ASP A 308 45.01 -94.47 106.64
N ASP A 309 44.93 -93.65 107.69
CA ASP A 309 44.16 -92.39 107.63
C ASP A 309 45.01 -91.12 107.43
N SER A 310 46.34 -91.25 107.30
CA SER A 310 47.20 -90.11 106.93
C SER A 310 47.63 -90.13 105.46
N PHE A 311 47.88 -91.32 104.89
CA PHE A 311 48.38 -91.46 103.53
C PHE A 311 47.25 -91.48 102.49
N ASN A 312 46.18 -92.25 102.75
CA ASN A 312 45.00 -92.27 101.88
C ASN A 312 44.34 -90.89 101.78
N VAL A 313 44.27 -90.13 102.88
CA VAL A 313 43.72 -88.76 102.86
C VAL A 313 44.50 -87.86 101.91
N LYS A 314 45.84 -87.93 101.87
CA LYS A 314 46.65 -87.14 100.93
C LYS A 314 46.47 -87.56 99.48
N ILE A 315 46.41 -88.86 99.17
CA ILE A 315 46.21 -89.33 97.78
C ILE A 315 44.78 -89.05 97.31
N ARG A 316 43.75 -89.29 98.13
CA ARG A 316 42.35 -88.95 97.80
C ARG A 316 42.22 -87.45 97.59
N LYS A 317 42.82 -86.63 98.45
CA LYS A 317 42.85 -85.16 98.32
C LYS A 317 43.49 -84.74 97.00
N ALA A 318 44.75 -85.12 96.73
CA ALA A 318 45.44 -84.76 95.49
C ALA A 318 44.71 -85.24 94.21
N THR A 319 44.13 -86.45 94.24
CA THR A 319 43.35 -86.97 93.11
C THR A 319 42.02 -86.22 92.93
N SER A 320 41.35 -85.85 94.03
CA SER A 320 40.13 -85.04 93.99
C SER A 320 40.40 -83.59 93.55
N GLU A 321 41.53 -83.00 93.96
CA GLU A 321 41.98 -81.67 93.52
C GLU A 321 42.33 -81.69 92.03
N ALA A 322 43.05 -82.71 91.54
CA ALA A 322 43.33 -82.87 90.11
C ALA A 322 42.06 -83.12 89.27
N HIS A 323 41.12 -83.93 89.76
CA HIS A 323 39.84 -84.17 89.08
C HIS A 323 38.96 -82.92 89.07
N SER A 324 38.86 -82.22 90.21
CA SER A 324 38.15 -80.95 90.35
C SER A 324 38.73 -79.88 89.43
N SER A 325 40.06 -79.71 89.41
CA SER A 325 40.75 -78.78 88.50
C SER A 325 40.53 -79.14 87.02
N LYS A 326 40.52 -80.43 86.65
CA LYS A 326 40.19 -80.87 85.29
C LYS A 326 38.73 -80.59 84.91
N GLN A 327 37.78 -80.80 85.82
CA GLN A 327 36.37 -80.46 85.62
C GLN A 327 36.17 -78.94 85.54
N GLU A 328 36.86 -78.17 86.36
CA GLU A 328 36.81 -76.71 86.38
C GLU A 328 37.41 -76.11 85.10
N ALA A 329 38.57 -76.60 84.64
CA ALA A 329 39.17 -76.21 83.37
C ALA A 329 38.27 -76.55 82.16
N PHE A 330 37.58 -77.69 82.19
CA PHE A 330 36.61 -78.05 81.15
C PHE A 330 35.36 -77.16 81.20
N ALA A 331 34.81 -76.91 82.40
CA ALA A 331 33.67 -76.01 82.60
C ALA A 331 34.00 -74.55 82.19
N GLU A 332 35.22 -74.10 82.48
CA GLU A 332 35.73 -72.79 82.08
C GLU A 332 35.96 -72.71 80.56
N THR A 333 36.45 -73.78 79.92
CA THR A 333 36.52 -73.86 78.45
C THR A 333 35.12 -73.75 77.83
N LEU A 334 34.13 -74.45 78.39
CA LEU A 334 32.74 -74.38 77.94
C LEU A 334 32.10 -73.00 78.19
N ARG A 335 32.42 -72.33 79.31
CA ARG A 335 32.04 -70.94 79.56
C ARG A 335 32.64 -69.99 78.53
N ARG A 336 33.93 -70.16 78.18
CA ARG A 336 34.62 -69.32 77.18
C ARG A 336 34.02 -69.51 75.79
N GLN A 337 33.80 -70.74 75.34
CA GLN A 337 33.12 -71.01 74.07
C GLN A 337 31.69 -70.42 74.04
N LYS A 338 30.96 -70.48 75.16
CA LYS A 338 29.64 -69.84 75.28
C LYS A 338 29.73 -68.30 75.24
N ALA A 339 30.72 -67.71 75.91
CA ALA A 339 30.95 -66.27 75.91
C ALA A 339 31.39 -65.75 74.53
N GLU A 340 32.29 -66.46 73.85
CA GLU A 340 32.75 -66.19 72.49
C GLU A 340 31.60 -66.29 71.48
N LYS A 341 30.79 -67.36 71.55
CA LYS A 341 29.57 -67.47 70.73
C LYS A 341 28.60 -66.31 70.99
N ASN A 342 28.33 -65.99 72.26
CA ASN A 342 27.46 -64.88 72.63
C ASN A 342 28.00 -63.52 72.10
N ALA A 343 29.32 -63.31 72.12
CA ALA A 343 29.97 -62.12 71.58
C ALA A 343 29.85 -62.04 70.05
N LEU A 344 30.07 -63.16 69.34
CA LEU A 344 29.89 -63.24 67.89
C LEU A 344 28.43 -63.03 67.48
N ASP A 345 27.47 -63.59 68.22
CA ASP A 345 26.04 -63.37 67.98
C ASP A 345 25.62 -61.91 68.29
N ALA A 346 26.22 -61.27 69.31
CA ALA A 346 26.02 -59.86 69.60
C ALA A 346 26.59 -58.94 68.50
N ILE A 347 27.82 -59.20 68.03
CA ILE A 347 28.45 -58.48 66.91
C ILE A 347 27.63 -58.64 65.63
N ARG A 348 27.08 -59.84 65.37
CA ARG A 348 26.19 -60.09 64.23
C ARG A 348 24.92 -59.23 64.30
N ARG A 349 24.24 -59.21 65.46
CA ARG A 349 23.04 -58.38 65.68
C ARG A 349 23.34 -56.89 65.56
N ALA A 350 24.48 -56.42 66.08
CA ALA A 350 24.90 -55.03 65.95
C ALA A 350 25.05 -54.63 64.47
N LYS A 351 25.77 -55.43 63.67
CA LYS A 351 25.92 -55.19 62.21
C LYS A 351 24.60 -55.26 61.45
N GLN A 352 23.69 -56.18 61.83
CA GLN A 352 22.34 -56.24 61.23
C GLN A 352 21.53 -54.98 61.56
N SER A 353 21.59 -54.48 62.79
CA SER A 353 20.93 -53.23 63.20
C SER A 353 21.53 -52.00 62.52
N GLU A 354 22.85 -51.99 62.27
CA GLU A 354 23.56 -50.93 61.56
C GLU A 354 23.16 -50.88 60.07
N SER A 355 23.08 -52.03 59.39
CA SER A 355 22.56 -52.13 58.01
C SER A 355 21.12 -51.65 57.92
N ALA A 356 20.23 -52.15 58.78
CA ALA A 356 18.81 -51.76 58.79
C ALA A 356 18.61 -50.27 59.07
N TYR A 357 19.42 -49.66 59.94
CA TYR A 357 19.39 -48.21 60.17
C TYR A 357 19.86 -47.41 58.95
N SER A 358 20.93 -47.87 58.27
CA SER A 358 21.45 -47.26 57.05
C SER A 358 20.43 -47.33 55.89
N GLU A 359 19.76 -48.48 55.74
CA GLU A 359 18.71 -48.70 54.73
C GLU A 359 17.47 -47.84 54.98
N GLU A 360 16.98 -47.75 56.23
CA GLU A 360 15.86 -46.87 56.58
C GLU A 360 16.23 -45.38 56.44
N LEU A 361 17.46 -44.98 56.77
CA LEU A 361 17.94 -43.62 56.57
C LEU A 361 17.99 -43.26 55.07
N LYS A 362 18.45 -44.18 54.22
CA LYS A 362 18.41 -44.03 52.76
C LYS A 362 16.97 -43.92 52.27
N ARG A 363 16.09 -44.85 52.66
CA ARG A 363 14.67 -44.88 52.25
C ARG A 363 13.93 -43.60 52.64
N ARG A 364 14.23 -43.02 53.82
CA ARG A 364 13.71 -41.70 54.23
C ARG A 364 14.17 -40.59 53.31
N LYS A 365 15.46 -40.51 53.00
CA LYS A 365 16.02 -39.51 52.08
C LYS A 365 15.43 -39.62 50.68
N ASP A 366 15.29 -40.83 50.16
CA ASP A 366 14.67 -41.09 48.84
C ASP A 366 13.18 -40.66 48.84
N THR A 367 12.47 -40.89 49.95
CA THR A 367 11.07 -40.43 50.13
C THR A 367 10.97 -38.90 50.23
N GLU A 368 11.90 -38.25 50.95
CA GLU A 368 11.94 -36.78 51.11
C GLU A 368 12.19 -36.08 49.76
N ILE A 369 13.10 -36.62 48.94
CA ILE A 369 13.36 -36.15 47.57
C ILE A 369 12.11 -36.31 46.69
N ALA A 370 11.39 -37.44 46.78
CA ALA A 370 10.14 -37.63 46.05
C ALA A 370 9.06 -36.62 46.45
N VAL A 371 8.88 -36.39 47.75
CA VAL A 371 7.91 -35.40 48.28
C VAL A 371 8.28 -33.96 47.89
N ALA A 372 9.58 -33.62 47.83
CA ALA A 372 10.03 -32.32 47.34
C ALA A 372 9.66 -32.12 45.86
N LYS A 373 9.89 -33.13 45.02
CA LYS A 373 9.59 -33.09 43.59
C LYS A 373 8.09 -32.98 43.27
N GLU A 374 7.23 -33.66 44.05
CA GLU A 374 5.78 -33.52 43.88
C GLU A 374 5.26 -32.15 44.37
N LYS A 375 5.86 -31.57 45.41
CA LYS A 375 5.56 -30.18 45.82
C LYS A 375 5.94 -29.16 44.75
N GLU A 376 7.11 -29.33 44.13
CA GLU A 376 7.57 -28.49 43.01
C GLU A 376 6.60 -28.57 41.82
N ARG A 377 6.21 -29.79 41.42
CA ARG A 377 5.19 -30.03 40.38
C ARG A 377 3.85 -29.36 40.69
N PHE A 378 3.36 -29.49 41.93
CA PHE A 378 2.10 -28.87 42.36
C PHE A 378 2.15 -27.33 42.30
N ILE A 379 3.29 -26.73 42.64
CA ILE A 379 3.49 -25.27 42.53
C ILE A 379 3.48 -24.85 41.05
N THR A 380 4.17 -25.56 40.16
CA THR A 380 4.15 -25.27 38.72
C THR A 380 2.74 -25.33 38.14
N ILE A 381 2.00 -26.41 38.39
CA ILE A 381 0.62 -26.60 37.88
C ILE A 381 -0.32 -25.52 38.44
N LYS A 382 -0.17 -25.12 39.71
CA LYS A 382 -0.94 -24.03 40.29
C LYS A 382 -0.68 -22.69 39.59
N ASN A 383 0.59 -22.38 39.30
CA ASN A 383 0.97 -21.15 38.61
C ASN A 383 0.44 -21.14 37.16
N GLU A 384 0.52 -22.28 36.46
CA GLU A 384 -0.07 -22.46 35.12
C GLU A 384 -1.60 -22.25 35.15
N GLN A 385 -2.29 -22.79 36.16
CA GLN A 385 -3.73 -22.58 36.34
C GLN A 385 -4.08 -21.11 36.58
N GLU A 386 -3.27 -20.36 37.36
CA GLU A 386 -3.49 -18.94 37.61
C GLU A 386 -3.34 -18.11 36.32
N VAL A 387 -2.32 -18.36 35.51
CA VAL A 387 -2.14 -17.71 34.19
C VAL A 387 -3.33 -18.01 33.25
N ILE A 388 -3.76 -19.27 33.14
CA ILE A 388 -4.89 -19.66 32.28
C ILE A 388 -6.21 -18.98 32.71
N MET A 389 -6.40 -18.71 34.01
CA MET A 389 -7.57 -17.97 34.49
C MET A 389 -7.50 -16.47 34.13
N GLU A 390 -6.33 -15.85 34.13
CA GLU A 390 -6.15 -14.47 33.69
C GLU A 390 -6.35 -14.31 32.17
N GLU A 391 -5.79 -15.24 31.37
CA GLU A 391 -6.01 -15.30 29.92
C GLU A 391 -7.50 -15.48 29.57
N LEU A 392 -8.21 -16.37 30.28
CA LEU A 392 -9.64 -16.58 30.09
C LEU A 392 -10.47 -15.33 30.41
N GLN A 393 -10.15 -14.61 31.50
CA GLN A 393 -10.83 -13.35 31.83
C GLN A 393 -10.57 -12.27 30.77
N SER A 394 -9.33 -12.16 30.26
CA SER A 394 -8.99 -11.26 29.16
C SER A 394 -9.77 -11.60 27.88
N ALA A 395 -9.83 -12.87 27.50
CA ALA A 395 -10.60 -13.33 26.34
C ALA A 395 -12.10 -13.07 26.47
N MET A 396 -12.68 -13.25 27.67
CA MET A 396 -14.09 -12.93 27.94
C MET A 396 -14.37 -11.42 27.83
N ALA A 397 -13.47 -10.56 28.31
CA ALA A 397 -13.59 -9.11 28.17
C ALA A 397 -13.50 -8.65 26.70
N GLN A 398 -12.55 -9.21 25.94
CA GLN A 398 -12.42 -8.96 24.50
C GLN A 398 -13.67 -9.40 23.73
N LYS A 399 -14.23 -10.58 24.05
CA LYS A 399 -15.49 -11.05 23.46
C LYS A 399 -16.64 -10.07 23.70
N ALA A 400 -16.86 -9.65 24.94
CA ALA A 400 -17.95 -8.72 25.27
C ALA A 400 -17.80 -7.35 24.58
N MET A 401 -16.56 -6.88 24.41
CA MET A 401 -16.24 -5.67 23.64
C MET A 401 -16.59 -5.84 22.14
N LEU A 402 -16.27 -6.99 21.53
CA LEU A 402 -16.62 -7.29 20.14
C LEU A 402 -18.14 -7.42 19.94
N GLU A 403 -18.85 -8.10 20.84
CA GLU A 403 -20.32 -8.21 20.80
C GLU A 403 -20.98 -6.82 20.89
N SER A 404 -20.44 -5.90 21.70
CA SER A 404 -20.89 -4.50 21.75
C SER A 404 -20.60 -3.72 20.46
N GLN A 405 -19.47 -3.97 19.79
CA GLN A 405 -19.15 -3.34 18.50
C GLN A 405 -20.05 -3.84 17.37
N ILE A 406 -20.37 -5.14 17.33
CA ILE A 406 -21.30 -5.73 16.35
C ILE A 406 -22.69 -5.10 16.51
N ALA A 407 -23.25 -5.09 17.73
CA ALA A 407 -24.56 -4.48 17.99
C ALA A 407 -24.62 -2.97 17.63
N LYS A 408 -23.52 -2.23 17.81
CA LYS A 408 -23.41 -0.84 17.33
C LYS A 408 -23.37 -0.75 15.80
N SER A 409 -22.62 -1.63 15.13
CA SER A 409 -22.53 -1.73 13.68
C SER A 409 -23.90 -1.98 13.05
N ASP A 410 -24.63 -3.00 13.51
CA ASP A 410 -25.95 -3.37 13.01
C ASP A 410 -26.96 -2.21 13.16
N GLY A 411 -26.93 -1.53 14.32
CA GLY A 411 -27.72 -0.32 14.57
C GLY A 411 -27.35 0.90 13.72
N THR A 412 -26.20 0.91 13.05
CA THR A 412 -25.87 1.89 11.99
C THR A 412 -26.21 1.40 10.60
N MET A 413 -26.11 0.10 10.33
CA MET A 413 -26.50 -0.51 9.05
C MET A 413 -28.00 -0.34 8.81
N GLU A 414 -28.84 -0.59 9.82
CA GLU A 414 -30.29 -0.39 9.72
C GLU A 414 -30.67 1.07 9.43
N LYS A 415 -29.99 2.04 10.07
CA LYS A 415 -30.16 3.47 9.80
C LYS A 415 -29.67 3.88 8.40
N LEU A 416 -28.76 3.11 7.79
CA LEU A 416 -28.33 3.31 6.40
C LEU A 416 -29.33 2.69 5.43
N ASN A 417 -29.87 1.50 5.71
CA ASN A 417 -30.92 0.85 4.92
C ASN A 417 -32.19 1.73 4.84
N GLN A 418 -32.63 2.29 5.96
CA GLN A 418 -33.77 3.22 6.00
C GLN A 418 -33.52 4.49 5.16
N LYS A 419 -32.29 5.03 5.17
CA LYS A 419 -31.92 6.16 4.30
C LYS A 419 -31.83 5.77 2.82
N LEU A 420 -31.41 4.55 2.53
CA LEU A 420 -31.35 4.02 1.16
C LEU A 420 -32.76 3.83 0.58
N ASP A 421 -33.70 3.27 1.34
CA ASP A 421 -35.11 3.14 0.95
C ASP A 421 -35.76 4.51 0.63
N ILE A 422 -35.53 5.51 1.48
CA ILE A 422 -35.98 6.90 1.23
C ILE A 422 -35.33 7.48 -0.04
N ALA A 423 -34.03 7.26 -0.25
CA ALA A 423 -33.32 7.75 -1.44
C ALA A 423 -33.80 7.06 -2.73
N VAL A 424 -34.07 5.75 -2.70
CA VAL A 424 -34.61 5.01 -3.84
C VAL A 424 -36.01 5.49 -4.21
N LYS A 425 -36.87 5.75 -3.21
CA LYS A 425 -38.22 6.32 -3.44
C LYS A 425 -38.18 7.73 -4.02
N LEU A 426 -37.22 8.56 -3.59
CA LEU A 426 -36.96 9.87 -4.20
C LEU A 426 -36.44 9.76 -5.64
N LEU A 427 -35.51 8.85 -5.91
CA LEU A 427 -34.97 8.63 -7.26
C LEU A 427 -36.04 8.11 -8.24
N GLN A 428 -36.95 7.24 -7.80
CA GLN A 428 -38.07 6.82 -8.64
C GLN A 428 -38.98 8.00 -8.97
N LYS A 429 -39.39 8.81 -7.97
CA LYS A 429 -40.23 9.99 -8.21
C LYS A 429 -39.59 10.99 -9.18
N LEU A 430 -38.28 11.24 -9.05
CA LEU A 430 -37.52 12.12 -9.96
C LEU A 430 -37.37 11.52 -11.37
N ARG A 431 -37.37 10.19 -11.49
CA ARG A 431 -37.40 9.49 -12.78
C ARG A 431 -38.77 9.64 -13.44
N ASP A 432 -39.85 9.43 -12.70
CA ASP A 432 -41.23 9.57 -13.19
C ASP A 432 -41.47 11.02 -13.70
N GLU A 433 -41.05 12.02 -12.92
CA GLU A 433 -41.09 13.44 -13.31
C GLU A 433 -40.23 13.75 -14.55
N ARG A 434 -39.07 13.09 -14.72
CA ARG A 434 -38.23 13.24 -15.93
C ARG A 434 -38.90 12.62 -17.16
N GLU A 435 -39.52 11.46 -17.04
CA GLU A 435 -40.19 10.77 -18.16
C GLU A 435 -41.44 11.55 -18.61
N GLU A 436 -42.17 12.19 -17.69
CA GLU A 436 -43.25 13.14 -18.00
C GLU A 436 -42.72 14.39 -18.74
N LEU A 437 -41.69 15.06 -18.20
CA LEU A 437 -41.09 16.25 -18.82
C LEU A 437 -40.46 15.95 -20.19
N GLN A 438 -39.86 14.77 -20.38
CA GLN A 438 -39.30 14.36 -21.67
C GLN A 438 -40.41 14.08 -22.70
N THR A 439 -41.53 13.48 -22.27
CA THR A 439 -42.71 13.30 -23.13
C THR A 439 -43.28 14.65 -23.59
N GLU A 440 -43.30 15.65 -22.71
CA GLU A 440 -43.77 17.01 -23.03
C GLU A 440 -42.80 17.76 -23.95
N ARG A 441 -41.48 17.63 -23.73
CA ARG A 441 -40.44 18.14 -24.64
C ARG A 441 -40.63 17.59 -26.05
N ASP A 442 -40.83 16.28 -26.17
CA ASP A 442 -40.94 15.61 -27.47
C ASP A 442 -42.25 15.96 -28.19
N ARG A 443 -43.31 16.30 -27.43
CA ARG A 443 -44.56 16.90 -27.97
C ARG A 443 -44.28 18.28 -28.55
N ALA A 444 -43.69 19.17 -27.76
CA ALA A 444 -43.38 20.55 -28.16
C ALA A 444 -42.38 20.63 -29.33
N LEU A 445 -41.41 19.71 -29.40
CA LEU A 445 -40.50 19.59 -30.54
C LEU A 445 -41.24 19.21 -31.82
N ARG A 446 -42.10 18.19 -31.80
CA ARG A 446 -42.91 17.83 -32.99
C ARG A 446 -43.81 18.97 -33.45
N GLU A 447 -44.47 19.66 -32.53
CA GLU A 447 -45.30 20.84 -32.84
C GLU A 447 -44.45 21.98 -33.47
N ALA A 448 -43.23 22.21 -32.98
CA ALA A 448 -42.29 23.18 -33.55
C ALA A 448 -41.74 22.76 -34.93
N GLU A 449 -41.50 21.46 -35.16
CA GLU A 449 -41.06 20.90 -36.43
C GLU A 449 -42.17 21.03 -37.50
N GLU A 450 -43.43 20.73 -37.14
CA GLU A 450 -44.59 20.90 -38.04
C GLU A 450 -44.79 22.36 -38.42
N LEU A 451 -44.64 23.29 -37.47
CA LEU A 451 -44.68 24.73 -37.73
C LEU A 451 -43.51 25.20 -38.63
N ARG A 452 -42.30 24.69 -38.41
CA ARG A 452 -41.13 24.96 -39.28
C ARG A 452 -41.27 24.38 -40.67
N SER A 453 -41.91 23.22 -40.85
CA SER A 453 -42.08 22.60 -42.17
C SER A 453 -42.89 23.45 -43.17
N HIS A 454 -43.63 24.46 -42.67
CA HIS A 454 -44.41 25.40 -43.46
C HIS A 454 -43.74 26.77 -43.68
N ALA A 455 -42.51 26.99 -43.19
CA ALA A 455 -41.83 28.29 -43.29
C ALA A 455 -40.31 28.16 -43.54
N GLU A 456 -39.75 29.15 -44.25
CA GLU A 456 -38.30 29.37 -44.42
C GLU A 456 -37.54 28.39 -45.33
N THR A 457 -37.78 28.57 -46.63
CA THR A 457 -36.79 28.30 -47.68
C THR A 457 -35.44 28.97 -47.38
N SER A 458 -34.33 28.24 -47.57
CA SER A 458 -32.95 28.75 -47.65
C SER A 458 -32.34 29.45 -46.42
N THR A 459 -31.58 28.70 -45.61
CA THR A 459 -30.42 29.22 -44.88
C THR A 459 -29.15 28.45 -45.30
N LEU A 460 -28.00 29.11 -45.30
CA LEU A 460 -26.74 28.64 -45.91
C LEU A 460 -26.10 27.48 -45.13
N GLN A 461 -25.71 26.43 -45.85
CA GLN A 461 -24.96 25.30 -45.28
C GLN A 461 -23.50 25.68 -45.03
N LEU A 462 -23.00 25.41 -43.82
CA LEU A 462 -21.56 25.24 -43.57
C LEU A 462 -21.10 23.85 -44.08
N PRO A 463 -19.82 23.67 -44.46
CA PRO A 463 -19.33 22.39 -44.97
C PRO A 463 -19.53 21.22 -43.99
N GLN A 464 -20.15 20.15 -44.49
CA GLN A 464 -20.67 19.03 -43.69
C GLN A 464 -19.57 18.06 -43.23
N TYR A 465 -19.00 18.29 -42.04
CA TYR A 465 -18.07 17.34 -41.39
C TYR A 465 -18.33 17.10 -39.89
N PHE A 466 -19.41 17.67 -39.35
CA PHE A 466 -19.87 17.48 -37.98
C PHE A 466 -21.37 17.11 -38.02
N THR A 467 -21.78 16.12 -37.24
CA THR A 467 -23.15 15.59 -37.22
C THR A 467 -23.71 15.58 -35.81
N ASP A 468 -24.93 16.10 -35.61
CA ASP A 468 -25.68 15.84 -34.39
C ASP A 468 -26.36 14.46 -34.49
N PHE A 469 -26.17 13.64 -33.45
CA PHE A 469 -26.72 12.30 -33.30
C PHE A 469 -27.76 12.27 -32.18
N SER A 470 -28.83 11.51 -32.38
CA SER A 470 -29.86 11.27 -31.35
C SER A 470 -29.33 10.38 -30.22
N PHE A 471 -29.92 10.48 -29.02
CA PHE A 471 -29.55 9.56 -27.93
C PHE A 471 -29.81 8.08 -28.29
N SER A 472 -30.86 7.81 -29.08
CA SER A 472 -31.20 6.46 -29.56
C SER A 472 -30.11 5.86 -30.44
N GLU A 473 -29.49 6.65 -31.33
CA GLU A 473 -28.36 6.18 -32.16
C GLU A 473 -27.13 5.86 -31.32
N ILE A 474 -26.89 6.62 -30.25
CA ILE A 474 -25.78 6.38 -29.31
C ILE A 474 -26.04 5.12 -28.47
N GLU A 475 -27.27 4.90 -28.02
CA GLU A 475 -27.66 3.71 -27.26
C GLU A 475 -27.57 2.44 -28.14
N GLU A 476 -28.07 2.48 -29.38
CA GLU A 476 -27.97 1.38 -30.34
C GLU A 476 -26.50 1.09 -30.70
N ALA A 477 -25.73 2.12 -31.07
CA ALA A 477 -24.33 1.95 -31.45
C ALA A 477 -23.43 1.40 -30.32
N THR A 478 -23.85 1.54 -29.05
CA THR A 478 -23.14 1.02 -27.86
C THR A 478 -23.77 -0.24 -27.26
N ASN A 479 -24.72 -0.89 -27.94
CA ASN A 479 -25.44 -2.07 -27.45
C ASN A 479 -26.04 -1.86 -26.05
N HIS A 480 -26.78 -0.76 -25.87
CA HIS A 480 -27.30 -0.31 -24.57
C HIS A 480 -26.20 -0.08 -23.50
N PHE A 481 -25.10 0.57 -23.91
CA PHE A 481 -23.93 0.88 -23.07
C PHE A 481 -23.23 -0.35 -22.48
N ASP A 482 -23.12 -1.42 -23.26
CA ASP A 482 -22.52 -2.71 -22.89
C ASP A 482 -21.12 -2.53 -22.29
N SER A 483 -20.93 -3.06 -21.07
CA SER A 483 -19.66 -3.02 -20.36
C SER A 483 -18.47 -3.65 -21.12
N THR A 484 -18.73 -4.56 -22.07
CA THR A 484 -17.69 -5.19 -22.91
C THR A 484 -17.19 -4.26 -24.03
N LEU A 485 -17.96 -3.25 -24.40
CA LEU A 485 -17.59 -2.22 -25.38
C LEU A 485 -16.89 -1.01 -24.75
N LYS A 486 -16.84 -0.93 -23.41
CA LYS A 486 -16.16 0.15 -22.68
C LYS A 486 -14.63 -0.01 -22.76
N ILE A 487 -13.96 0.94 -23.43
CA ILE A 487 -12.50 0.98 -23.57
C ILE A 487 -11.81 1.92 -22.57
N GLY A 488 -12.55 2.80 -21.90
CA GLY A 488 -12.00 3.71 -20.90
C GLY A 488 -13.03 4.25 -19.92
N GLU A 489 -12.58 4.60 -18.72
CA GLU A 489 -13.36 5.29 -17.69
C GLU A 489 -12.44 6.18 -16.86
N GLY A 490 -12.91 7.37 -16.50
CA GLY A 490 -12.15 8.35 -15.73
C GLY A 490 -13.03 9.49 -15.21
N GLY A 491 -12.42 10.52 -14.63
CA GLY A 491 -13.15 11.64 -14.02
C GLY A 491 -14.11 12.37 -14.97
N TYR A 492 -13.77 12.40 -16.27
CA TYR A 492 -14.56 13.04 -17.32
C TYR A 492 -15.78 12.19 -17.77
N GLY A 493 -15.77 10.87 -17.54
CA GLY A 493 -16.85 9.96 -17.97
C GLY A 493 -16.36 8.59 -18.43
N SER A 494 -17.12 7.96 -19.35
CA SER A 494 -16.83 6.64 -19.94
C SER A 494 -16.65 6.75 -21.45
N ILE A 495 -15.76 5.92 -22.02
CA ILE A 495 -15.54 5.83 -23.47
C ILE A 495 -15.90 4.42 -23.95
N TYR A 496 -16.80 4.35 -24.92
CA TYR A 496 -17.27 3.12 -25.55
C TYR A 496 -16.82 3.03 -27.01
N VAL A 497 -16.54 1.83 -27.51
CA VAL A 497 -16.48 1.57 -28.95
C VAL A 497 -17.89 1.28 -29.44
N GLY A 498 -18.30 1.93 -30.53
CA GLY A 498 -19.60 1.69 -31.14
C GLY A 498 -19.53 1.53 -32.65
N LEU A 499 -20.62 1.03 -33.23
CA LEU A 499 -20.83 0.95 -34.68
C LEU A 499 -21.96 1.89 -35.09
N LEU A 500 -21.61 3.12 -35.46
CA LEU A 500 -22.56 4.18 -35.76
C LEU A 500 -22.64 4.40 -37.26
N ARG A 501 -23.81 4.15 -37.86
CA ARG A 501 -24.05 4.24 -39.33
C ARG A 501 -22.97 3.48 -40.12
N HIS A 502 -22.71 2.23 -39.71
CA HIS A 502 -21.65 1.32 -40.22
C HIS A 502 -20.19 1.78 -40.05
N THR A 503 -19.94 2.92 -39.39
CA THR A 503 -18.58 3.41 -39.06
C THR A 503 -18.21 3.00 -37.63
N GLN A 504 -17.00 2.47 -37.42
CA GLN A 504 -16.51 2.19 -36.07
C GLN A 504 -16.03 3.49 -35.41
N VAL A 505 -16.60 3.81 -34.24
CA VAL A 505 -16.44 5.10 -33.55
C VAL A 505 -16.06 4.90 -32.09
N ALA A 506 -15.41 5.91 -31.51
CA ALA A 506 -15.22 6.02 -30.06
C ALA A 506 -16.19 7.08 -29.50
N ILE A 507 -17.04 6.69 -28.57
CA ILE A 507 -18.11 7.51 -28.00
C ILE A 507 -17.74 7.88 -26.55
N LYS A 508 -17.35 9.14 -26.33
CA LYS A 508 -17.03 9.71 -25.00
C LYS A 508 -18.33 10.20 -24.36
N MET A 509 -18.87 9.42 -23.44
CA MET A 509 -20.04 9.75 -22.61
C MET A 509 -19.58 10.58 -21.41
N LEU A 510 -19.85 11.89 -21.41
CA LEU A 510 -19.47 12.77 -20.29
C LEU A 510 -20.46 12.66 -19.14
N ASN A 511 -20.01 12.95 -17.91
CA ASN A 511 -20.89 12.95 -16.74
C ASN A 511 -21.61 14.31 -16.57
N PRO A 512 -22.94 14.41 -16.83
CA PRO A 512 -23.68 15.68 -16.76
C PRO A 512 -23.84 16.21 -15.32
N ASN A 513 -23.64 15.37 -14.31
CA ASN A 513 -23.68 15.76 -12.90
C ASN A 513 -22.32 16.28 -12.39
N SER A 514 -21.27 16.25 -13.22
CA SER A 514 -20.00 16.88 -12.90
C SER A 514 -20.05 18.38 -13.24
N SER A 515 -19.42 19.22 -12.42
CA SER A 515 -19.33 20.67 -12.69
C SER A 515 -18.43 21.02 -13.87
N GLN A 516 -17.73 20.04 -14.44
CA GLN A 516 -16.82 20.21 -15.57
C GLN A 516 -17.41 19.70 -16.89
N GLY A 517 -18.15 18.58 -16.87
CA GLY A 517 -18.64 17.89 -18.07
C GLY A 517 -19.35 18.79 -19.10
N PRO A 518 -20.30 19.65 -18.72
CA PRO A 518 -20.93 20.59 -19.67
C PRO A 518 -19.98 21.62 -20.28
N VAL A 519 -18.93 22.02 -19.56
CA VAL A 519 -17.92 22.98 -20.03
C VAL A 519 -16.93 22.27 -20.97
N GLU A 520 -16.46 21.09 -20.58
CA GLU A 520 -15.58 20.23 -21.39
C GLU A 520 -16.28 19.78 -22.68
N TYR A 521 -17.58 19.45 -22.63
CA TYR A 521 -18.42 19.16 -23.80
C TYR A 521 -18.40 20.32 -24.79
N GLN A 522 -18.78 21.52 -24.33
CA GLN A 522 -18.87 22.70 -25.18
C GLN A 522 -17.49 23.06 -25.75
N GLN A 523 -16.42 22.94 -24.95
CA GLN A 523 -15.06 23.24 -25.39
C GLN A 523 -14.54 22.24 -26.44
N GLU A 524 -14.77 20.93 -26.27
CA GLU A 524 -14.39 19.93 -27.28
C GLU A 524 -15.18 20.12 -28.58
N VAL A 525 -16.47 20.43 -28.52
CA VAL A 525 -17.27 20.76 -29.72
C VAL A 525 -16.76 22.04 -30.38
N ASP A 526 -16.58 23.13 -29.63
CA ASP A 526 -16.18 24.43 -30.20
C ASP A 526 -14.77 24.40 -30.79
N VAL A 527 -13.87 23.57 -30.28
CA VAL A 527 -12.51 23.41 -30.81
C VAL A 527 -12.46 22.41 -31.97
N LEU A 528 -12.96 21.18 -31.79
CA LEU A 528 -12.72 20.08 -32.73
C LEU A 528 -13.73 20.00 -33.89
N SER A 529 -14.89 20.66 -33.81
CA SER A 529 -15.75 20.85 -35.00
C SER A 529 -15.11 21.77 -36.05
N LYS A 530 -14.20 22.67 -35.63
CA LYS A 530 -13.63 23.73 -36.46
C LYS A 530 -12.22 23.45 -36.98
N MET A 531 -11.66 22.25 -36.73
CA MET A 531 -10.32 21.87 -37.19
C MET A 531 -10.23 20.44 -37.74
N ARG A 532 -9.27 20.23 -38.64
CA ARG A 532 -8.82 18.92 -39.13
C ARG A 532 -7.30 18.98 -39.31
N HIS A 533 -6.59 17.99 -38.78
CA HIS A 533 -5.13 17.85 -38.89
C HIS A 533 -4.79 16.35 -38.76
N PRO A 534 -3.85 15.78 -39.54
CA PRO A 534 -3.60 14.33 -39.53
C PRO A 534 -3.17 13.77 -38.17
N ASN A 535 -2.60 14.61 -37.30
CA ASN A 535 -2.18 14.23 -35.93
C ASN A 535 -3.06 14.83 -34.82
N ILE A 536 -4.32 15.18 -35.11
CA ILE A 536 -5.36 15.55 -34.12
C ILE A 536 -6.57 14.63 -34.34
N ILE A 537 -7.25 14.23 -33.26
CA ILE A 537 -8.42 13.36 -33.33
C ILE A 537 -9.60 14.04 -34.06
N THR A 538 -10.24 13.29 -34.96
CA THR A 538 -11.42 13.76 -35.70
C THR A 538 -12.68 13.61 -34.84
N LEU A 539 -13.26 14.74 -34.40
CA LEU A 539 -14.63 14.78 -33.90
C LEU A 539 -15.60 14.65 -35.09
N ILE A 540 -16.28 13.51 -35.19
CA ILE A 540 -17.26 13.19 -36.24
C ILE A 540 -18.60 13.87 -35.94
N GLY A 541 -18.94 14.02 -34.67
CA GLY A 541 -20.22 14.58 -34.23
C GLY A 541 -20.41 14.54 -32.73
N ALA A 542 -21.61 14.86 -32.28
CA ALA A 542 -21.97 14.83 -30.86
C ALA A 542 -23.44 14.43 -30.66
N CYS A 543 -23.79 14.05 -29.44
CA CYS A 543 -25.17 13.93 -28.97
C CYS A 543 -25.38 14.91 -27.81
N PRO A 544 -26.01 16.08 -28.04
CA PRO A 544 -26.31 17.03 -26.97
C PRO A 544 -27.24 16.45 -25.89
N GLU A 545 -28.17 15.56 -26.27
CA GLU A 545 -29.11 14.92 -25.34
C GLU A 545 -28.39 14.00 -24.33
N GLY A 546 -27.37 13.28 -24.79
CA GLY A 546 -26.58 12.33 -24.00
C GLY A 546 -25.27 12.88 -23.46
N TRP A 547 -24.98 14.17 -23.64
CA TRP A 547 -23.68 14.79 -23.36
C TRP A 547 -22.50 13.99 -23.93
N SER A 548 -22.67 13.48 -25.15
CA SER A 548 -21.80 12.48 -25.77
C SER A 548 -21.02 13.07 -26.94
N LEU A 549 -19.76 12.68 -27.11
CA LEU A 549 -18.90 13.11 -28.22
C LEU A 549 -18.47 11.90 -29.04
N VAL A 550 -18.60 11.99 -30.37
CA VAL A 550 -18.36 10.89 -31.31
C VAL A 550 -17.08 11.15 -32.08
N TYR A 551 -16.10 10.29 -31.87
CA TYR A 551 -14.75 10.37 -32.43
C TYR A 551 -14.47 9.20 -33.38
N GLU A 552 -13.48 9.37 -34.26
CA GLU A 552 -12.85 8.24 -34.95
C GLU A 552 -12.30 7.22 -33.93
N TYR A 553 -12.47 5.92 -34.21
CA TYR A 553 -11.90 4.87 -33.36
C TYR A 553 -10.42 4.62 -33.73
N LEU A 554 -9.56 4.59 -32.70
CA LEU A 554 -8.11 4.43 -32.83
C LEU A 554 -7.65 3.16 -32.09
N PRO A 555 -7.48 2.02 -32.81
CA PRO A 555 -7.31 0.70 -32.19
C PRO A 555 -5.93 0.45 -31.57
N GLY A 556 -4.96 1.36 -31.77
CA GLY A 556 -3.63 1.28 -31.14
C GLY A 556 -3.60 1.70 -29.67
N GLY A 557 -4.73 2.16 -29.11
CA GLY A 557 -4.83 2.64 -27.73
C GLY A 557 -4.09 3.96 -27.51
N SER A 558 -3.76 4.27 -26.27
CA SER A 558 -2.95 5.44 -25.93
C SER A 558 -1.44 5.14 -25.92
N LEU A 559 -0.62 6.19 -26.07
CA LEU A 559 0.83 6.09 -25.89
C LEU A 559 1.21 5.64 -24.47
N GLU A 560 0.35 5.85 -23.46
CA GLU A 560 0.55 5.29 -22.11
C GLU A 560 0.43 3.75 -22.12
N ASP A 561 -0.62 3.21 -22.75
CA ASP A 561 -0.82 1.76 -22.89
C ASP A 561 0.36 1.11 -23.64
N ARG A 562 0.88 1.81 -24.65
CA ARG A 562 1.97 1.32 -25.52
C ARG A 562 3.37 1.51 -24.92
N LEU A 563 3.59 2.50 -24.07
CA LEU A 563 4.82 2.64 -23.26
C LEU A 563 4.86 1.66 -22.08
N THR A 564 3.69 1.25 -21.55
CA THR A 564 3.59 0.23 -20.49
C THR A 564 3.50 -1.20 -21.03
N CYS A 565 3.51 -1.40 -22.36
CA CYS A 565 3.32 -2.68 -23.05
C CYS A 565 2.06 -3.44 -22.56
N LYS A 566 1.01 -2.68 -22.23
CA LYS A 566 -0.28 -3.18 -21.76
C LYS A 566 -0.85 -4.22 -22.74
N ASP A 567 -1.54 -5.22 -22.20
CA ASP A 567 -2.12 -6.35 -22.91
C ASP A 567 -1.10 -7.12 -23.78
N ASN A 568 0.19 -7.07 -23.38
CA ASN A 568 1.35 -7.61 -24.09
C ASN A 568 1.59 -6.98 -25.47
N SER A 569 1.10 -5.75 -25.70
CA SER A 569 1.29 -5.05 -26.97
C SER A 569 2.78 -4.80 -27.27
N PRO A 570 3.29 -5.08 -28.49
CA PRO A 570 4.73 -5.09 -28.78
C PRO A 570 5.41 -3.74 -28.47
N PRO A 571 6.62 -3.70 -27.91
CA PRO A 571 7.24 -2.44 -27.52
C PRO A 571 7.49 -1.51 -28.71
N LEU A 572 7.32 -0.21 -28.50
CA LEU A 572 7.58 0.80 -29.54
C LEU A 572 9.09 0.90 -29.79
N SER A 573 9.55 0.60 -31.00
CA SER A 573 10.93 0.83 -31.42
C SER A 573 11.29 2.32 -31.45
N TRP A 574 12.58 2.66 -31.33
CA TRP A 574 13.02 4.06 -31.28
C TRP A 574 12.58 4.88 -32.51
N GLN A 575 12.52 4.28 -33.72
CA GLN A 575 12.03 4.97 -34.93
C GLN A 575 10.56 5.37 -34.77
N ASN A 576 9.71 4.49 -34.24
CA ASN A 576 8.31 4.80 -33.95
C ASN A 576 8.18 5.87 -32.87
N ARG A 577 9.06 5.87 -31.86
CA ARG A 577 9.08 6.92 -30.82
C ARG A 577 9.48 8.30 -31.37
N VAL A 578 10.48 8.36 -32.24
CA VAL A 578 10.88 9.58 -32.97
C VAL A 578 9.76 10.05 -33.90
N ARG A 579 9.09 9.13 -34.60
CA ARG A 579 7.92 9.43 -35.44
C ARG A 579 6.80 10.07 -34.63
N ILE A 580 6.37 9.44 -33.53
CA ILE A 580 5.31 9.92 -32.63
C ILE A 580 5.68 11.29 -32.04
N ALA A 581 6.94 11.48 -31.62
CA ALA A 581 7.43 12.80 -31.18
C ALA A 581 7.27 13.88 -32.27
N THR A 582 7.59 13.55 -33.52
CA THR A 582 7.51 14.48 -34.64
C THR A 582 6.07 14.81 -35.01
N GLU A 583 5.19 13.80 -35.07
CA GLU A 583 3.76 13.93 -35.35
C GLU A 583 3.03 14.78 -34.29
N ILE A 584 3.34 14.60 -33.00
CA ILE A 584 2.79 15.45 -31.93
C ILE A 584 3.40 16.86 -31.95
N CYS A 585 4.67 17.00 -32.34
CA CYS A 585 5.26 18.33 -32.60
C CYS A 585 4.52 19.07 -33.73
N ALA A 586 4.11 18.37 -34.80
CA ALA A 586 3.30 18.96 -35.88
C ALA A 586 1.92 19.43 -35.37
N ALA A 587 1.23 18.59 -34.60
CA ALA A 587 -0.06 18.93 -33.99
C ALA A 587 0.01 20.17 -33.10
N LEU A 588 1.04 20.26 -32.23
CA LEU A 588 1.24 21.43 -31.37
C LEU A 588 1.62 22.68 -32.17
N VAL A 589 2.49 22.58 -33.18
CA VAL A 589 2.80 23.70 -34.09
C VAL A 589 1.54 24.21 -34.79
N PHE A 590 0.65 23.32 -35.25
CA PHE A 590 -0.62 23.70 -35.85
C PHE A 590 -1.53 24.46 -34.88
N LEU A 591 -1.71 23.96 -33.64
CA LEU A 591 -2.53 24.61 -32.60
C LEU A 591 -1.98 25.98 -32.19
N HIS A 592 -0.65 26.10 -32.03
CA HIS A 592 0.02 27.32 -31.60
C HIS A 592 0.12 28.38 -32.71
N SER A 593 0.16 27.97 -33.98
CA SER A 593 0.36 28.88 -35.13
C SER A 593 -0.94 29.47 -35.70
N ASN A 594 -2.11 29.15 -35.14
CA ASN A 594 -3.39 29.64 -35.66
C ASN A 594 -3.53 31.17 -35.49
N LYS A 595 -3.57 31.88 -36.62
CA LYS A 595 -3.48 33.35 -36.69
C LYS A 595 -4.66 34.10 -36.08
N ALA A 596 -5.81 33.45 -35.88
CA ALA A 596 -6.96 34.06 -35.22
C ALA A 596 -6.80 34.02 -33.69
N HIS A 597 -6.51 32.83 -33.15
CA HIS A 597 -6.34 32.56 -31.74
C HIS A 597 -5.34 31.41 -31.56
N SER A 598 -4.33 31.59 -30.72
CA SER A 598 -3.43 30.48 -30.35
C SER A 598 -4.17 29.55 -29.40
N LEU A 599 -4.20 28.25 -29.71
CA LEU A 599 -4.84 27.23 -28.87
C LEU A 599 -3.76 26.52 -28.04
N VAL A 600 -3.95 26.47 -26.72
CA VAL A 600 -3.08 25.73 -25.78
C VAL A 600 -3.81 24.45 -25.38
N HIS A 601 -3.15 23.28 -25.43
CA HIS A 601 -3.81 21.99 -25.14
C HIS A 601 -4.12 21.82 -23.64
N GLY A 602 -3.18 22.17 -22.75
CA GLY A 602 -3.39 22.18 -21.30
C GLY A 602 -3.00 20.88 -20.59
N ASP A 603 -3.69 19.76 -20.86
CA ASP A 603 -3.42 18.44 -20.24
C ASP A 603 -2.74 17.47 -21.21
N LEU A 604 -1.63 17.93 -21.82
CA LEU A 604 -0.82 17.15 -22.76
C LEU A 604 -0.04 16.04 -22.02
N LYS A 605 -0.44 14.78 -22.25
CA LYS A 605 0.13 13.57 -21.62
C LYS A 605 0.03 12.35 -22.55
N PRO A 606 0.82 11.27 -22.36
CA PRO A 606 0.76 10.06 -23.19
C PRO A 606 -0.61 9.36 -23.23
N ALA A 607 -1.41 9.46 -22.17
CA ALA A 607 -2.79 8.93 -22.18
C ALA A 607 -3.72 9.69 -23.16
N ASN A 608 -3.38 10.96 -23.49
CA ASN A 608 -4.13 11.82 -24.43
C ASN A 608 -3.49 11.85 -25.84
N ILE A 609 -2.53 10.95 -26.09
CA ILE A 609 -1.97 10.69 -27.43
C ILE A 609 -2.45 9.30 -27.82
N LEU A 610 -3.37 9.22 -28.78
CA LEU A 610 -3.93 7.96 -29.29
C LEU A 610 -3.21 7.53 -30.57
N LEU A 611 -3.28 6.23 -30.88
CA LEU A 611 -2.54 5.60 -31.99
C LEU A 611 -3.51 4.81 -32.90
N ASP A 612 -3.35 4.95 -34.21
CA ASP A 612 -4.05 4.11 -35.19
C ASP A 612 -3.38 2.71 -35.31
N SER A 613 -3.91 1.86 -36.21
CA SER A 613 -3.35 0.54 -36.50
C SER A 613 -1.94 0.57 -37.13
N ASN A 614 -1.53 1.71 -37.69
CA ASN A 614 -0.22 1.95 -38.30
C ASN A 614 0.74 2.73 -37.38
N LEU A 615 0.37 2.92 -36.11
CA LEU A 615 1.07 3.76 -35.12
C LEU A 615 1.25 5.24 -35.55
N VAL A 616 0.34 5.77 -36.39
CA VAL A 616 0.10 7.21 -36.54
C VAL A 616 -0.44 7.73 -35.21
N SER A 617 0.21 8.74 -34.64
CA SER A 617 -0.25 9.39 -33.42
C SER A 617 -1.23 10.55 -33.70
N LYS A 618 -2.27 10.63 -32.87
CA LYS A 618 -3.27 11.71 -32.86
C LYS A 618 -3.46 12.24 -31.44
N LEU A 619 -3.36 13.56 -31.29
CA LEU A 619 -3.65 14.26 -30.05
C LEU A 619 -5.16 14.32 -29.80
N SER A 620 -5.60 14.07 -28.56
CA SER A 620 -7.00 14.00 -28.15
C SER A 620 -7.26 14.71 -26.81
N ASP A 621 -8.51 14.67 -26.31
CA ASP A 621 -8.92 15.19 -24.98
C ASP A 621 -8.74 16.71 -24.83
N PHE A 622 -9.52 17.47 -25.60
CA PHE A 622 -9.42 18.94 -25.70
C PHE A 622 -10.29 19.71 -24.69
N GLY A 623 -10.96 19.04 -23.74
CA GLY A 623 -11.82 19.69 -22.74
C GLY A 623 -11.11 20.71 -21.84
N THR A 624 -9.78 20.62 -21.72
CA THR A 624 -8.94 21.59 -20.99
C THR A 624 -8.28 22.65 -21.89
N CYS A 625 -8.54 22.62 -23.20
CA CYS A 625 -7.90 23.50 -24.18
C CYS A 625 -8.27 24.96 -23.95
N SER A 626 -7.27 25.85 -23.91
CA SER A 626 -7.45 27.29 -23.69
C SER A 626 -7.24 28.10 -24.96
N LEU A 627 -8.14 29.05 -25.23
CA LEU A 627 -8.12 29.90 -26.42
C LEU A 627 -7.56 31.29 -26.07
N LEU A 628 -6.36 31.59 -26.57
CA LEU A 628 -5.69 32.86 -26.30
C LEU A 628 -6.07 33.92 -27.33
N HIS A 629 -6.77 34.97 -26.88
CA HIS A 629 -7.11 36.12 -27.71
C HIS A 629 -5.89 37.02 -27.95
N PRO A 630 -5.58 37.39 -29.22
CA PRO A 630 -4.36 38.15 -29.56
C PRO A 630 -4.30 39.58 -28.99
N ASN A 631 -5.41 40.11 -28.46
CA ASN A 631 -5.49 41.47 -27.91
C ASN A 631 -5.07 41.57 -26.42
N GLY A 632 -4.55 40.50 -25.81
CA GLY A 632 -3.99 40.50 -24.45
C GLY A 632 -5.00 40.76 -23.31
N SER A 633 -6.28 40.92 -23.63
CA SER A 633 -7.34 41.25 -22.68
C SER A 633 -7.79 40.02 -21.88
N LYS A 634 -7.08 39.78 -20.78
CA LYS A 634 -7.24 38.65 -19.84
C LYS A 634 -6.88 37.29 -20.44
N SER A 635 -5.65 36.87 -20.15
CA SER A 635 -5.43 35.47 -19.75
C SER A 635 -6.47 35.12 -18.68
N VAL A 636 -7.36 34.18 -18.98
CA VAL A 636 -8.36 33.72 -18.00
C VAL A 636 -7.60 32.83 -17.03
N ARG A 637 -7.60 33.21 -15.75
CA ARG A 637 -7.18 32.31 -14.67
C ARG A 637 -8.12 31.13 -14.59
N THR A 638 -7.81 30.08 -15.31
CA THR A 638 -8.42 28.77 -15.16
C THR A 638 -7.94 28.15 -13.86
N ASP A 639 -8.78 27.32 -13.22
CA ASP A 639 -8.23 26.30 -12.34
C ASP A 639 -7.34 25.42 -13.20
N VAL A 640 -6.06 25.31 -12.86
CA VAL A 640 -5.05 24.68 -13.72
C VAL A 640 -5.17 23.17 -13.63
N THR A 641 -6.16 22.63 -14.34
CA THR A 641 -6.43 21.21 -14.51
C THR A 641 -5.36 20.60 -15.41
N GLY A 642 -4.54 19.72 -14.83
CA GLY A 642 -3.50 19.00 -15.56
C GLY A 642 -2.89 17.89 -14.72
N THR A 643 -2.40 16.86 -15.39
CA THR A 643 -1.83 15.68 -14.74
C THR A 643 -0.48 16.06 -14.10
N VAL A 644 -0.44 16.09 -12.76
CA VAL A 644 0.63 16.72 -11.93
C VAL A 644 2.08 16.44 -12.36
N ALA A 645 2.38 15.28 -12.95
CA ALA A 645 3.73 14.94 -13.41
C ALA A 645 4.16 15.60 -14.74
N TYR A 646 3.21 16.13 -15.51
CA TYR A 646 3.40 16.85 -16.79
C TYR A 646 3.17 18.36 -16.66
N LEU A 647 2.59 18.79 -15.54
CA LEU A 647 2.17 20.17 -15.34
C LEU A 647 3.37 21.12 -15.31
N ASP A 648 3.30 22.17 -16.12
CA ASP A 648 4.26 23.28 -16.14
C ASP A 648 4.34 23.97 -14.76
N PRO A 649 5.52 24.03 -14.11
CA PRO A 649 5.68 24.68 -12.80
C PRO A 649 5.39 26.18 -12.85
N GLU A 650 5.59 26.84 -14.00
CA GLU A 650 5.32 28.26 -14.18
C GLU A 650 3.81 28.51 -14.28
N ALA A 651 3.10 27.77 -15.13
CA ALA A 651 1.63 27.79 -15.20
C ALA A 651 0.97 27.44 -13.85
N SER A 652 1.48 26.43 -13.15
CA SER A 652 1.03 26.04 -11.81
C SER A 652 1.23 27.16 -10.77
N SER A 653 2.23 28.02 -10.94
CA SER A 653 2.52 29.12 -10.02
C SER A 653 1.77 30.43 -10.34
N SER A 654 1.47 30.67 -11.61
CA SER A 654 0.79 31.89 -12.10
C SER A 654 -0.74 31.74 -12.10
N GLY A 655 -1.23 30.54 -12.42
CA GLY A 655 -2.63 30.28 -12.79
C GLY A 655 -2.93 30.56 -14.25
N GLU A 656 -1.93 30.56 -15.15
CA GLU A 656 -2.07 30.94 -16.55
C GLU A 656 -1.44 29.90 -17.49
N LEU A 657 -2.20 29.44 -18.49
CA LEU A 657 -1.74 28.48 -19.51
C LEU A 657 -1.22 29.23 -20.75
N THR A 658 -0.09 28.77 -21.28
CA THR A 658 0.56 29.38 -22.47
C THR A 658 1.03 28.29 -23.45
N PRO A 659 1.35 28.63 -24.71
CA PRO A 659 1.95 27.67 -25.65
C PRO A 659 3.26 27.05 -25.10
N LYS A 660 4.02 27.80 -24.28
CA LYS A 660 5.22 27.32 -23.59
C LYS A 660 4.93 26.30 -22.48
N SER A 661 3.70 26.21 -22.00
CA SER A 661 3.25 25.19 -21.04
C SER A 661 3.10 23.83 -21.72
N ASP A 662 2.47 23.78 -22.91
CA ASP A 662 2.46 22.57 -23.74
C ASP A 662 3.89 22.13 -24.11
N VAL A 663 4.81 23.08 -24.38
CA VAL A 663 6.24 22.76 -24.63
C VAL A 663 6.88 22.04 -23.44
N TYR A 664 6.58 22.45 -22.21
CA TYR A 664 7.09 21.76 -21.02
C TYR A 664 6.55 20.33 -20.92
N SER A 665 5.24 20.16 -21.06
CA SER A 665 4.59 18.84 -21.01
C SER A 665 5.09 17.92 -22.13
N PHE A 666 5.28 18.46 -23.34
CA PHE A 666 5.91 17.77 -24.47
C PHE A 666 7.36 17.36 -24.17
N GLY A 667 8.14 18.23 -23.50
CA GLY A 667 9.48 17.90 -23.01
C GLY A 667 9.48 16.66 -22.10
N ILE A 668 8.56 16.58 -21.14
CA ILE A 668 8.39 15.40 -20.28
C ILE A 668 8.04 14.14 -21.10
N ILE A 669 7.21 14.27 -22.14
CA ILE A 669 6.86 13.16 -23.05
C ILE A 669 8.08 12.68 -23.84
N LEU A 670 8.93 13.58 -24.36
CA LEU A 670 10.18 13.21 -25.03
C LEU A 670 11.13 12.42 -24.10
N LEU A 671 11.25 12.82 -22.83
CA LEU A 671 12.05 12.09 -21.84
C LEU A 671 11.48 10.68 -21.55
N ARG A 672 10.14 10.52 -21.55
CA ARG A 672 9.50 9.20 -21.43
C ARG A 672 9.71 8.33 -22.66
N LEU A 673 9.61 8.90 -23.87
CA LEU A 673 9.89 8.19 -25.12
C LEU A 673 11.34 7.66 -25.15
N LEU A 674 12.32 8.43 -24.68
CA LEU A 674 13.72 8.00 -24.57
C LEU A 674 13.95 6.84 -23.59
N THR A 675 13.32 6.89 -22.41
CA THR A 675 13.71 6.07 -21.24
C THR A 675 12.71 4.98 -20.84
N GLY A 676 11.47 5.03 -21.35
CA GLY A 676 10.36 4.15 -20.93
C GLY A 676 9.82 4.42 -19.52
N ARG A 677 10.44 5.33 -18.75
CA ARG A 677 10.17 5.52 -17.32
C ARG A 677 8.91 6.37 -17.07
N PRO A 678 8.34 6.32 -15.84
CA PRO A 678 7.32 7.28 -15.39
C PRO A 678 7.83 8.73 -15.42
N ALA A 679 6.93 9.70 -15.61
CA ALA A 679 7.29 11.13 -15.68
C ALA A 679 7.90 11.70 -14.37
N LEU A 680 7.61 11.10 -13.21
CA LEU A 680 8.01 11.65 -11.91
C LEU A 680 9.55 11.69 -11.77
N ARG A 681 10.11 12.90 -11.64
CA ARG A 681 11.56 13.20 -11.53
C ARG A 681 12.41 12.90 -12.77
N ILE A 682 11.82 12.45 -13.88
CA ILE A 682 12.52 11.99 -15.10
C ILE A 682 13.56 12.99 -15.65
N SER A 683 13.26 14.30 -15.61
CA SER A 683 14.17 15.37 -16.02
C SER A 683 15.43 15.47 -15.17
N ASN A 684 15.37 15.14 -13.88
CA ASN A 684 16.54 15.10 -13.01
C ASN A 684 17.39 13.84 -13.27
N GLU A 685 16.77 12.70 -13.60
CA GLU A 685 17.50 11.47 -13.95
C GLU A 685 18.23 11.63 -15.28
N VAL A 686 17.56 12.12 -16.33
CA VAL A 686 18.18 12.36 -17.65
C VAL A 686 19.28 13.42 -17.56
N LYS A 687 19.09 14.50 -16.78
CA LYS A 687 20.12 15.51 -16.56
C LYS A 687 21.35 14.92 -15.85
N TYR A 688 21.14 14.19 -14.75
CA TYR A 688 22.23 13.52 -14.04
C TYR A 688 22.98 12.52 -14.94
N ALA A 689 22.27 11.76 -15.77
CA ALA A 689 22.88 10.79 -16.68
C ALA A 689 23.68 11.46 -17.80
N LEU A 690 23.23 12.61 -18.33
CA LEU A 690 24.01 13.43 -19.26
C LEU A 690 25.25 14.04 -18.59
N ASP A 691 25.11 14.59 -17.37
CA ASP A 691 26.20 15.25 -16.63
C ASP A 691 27.30 14.26 -16.21
N ASN A 692 26.98 12.97 -16.06
CA ASN A 692 27.92 11.89 -15.70
C ASN A 692 28.32 10.99 -16.89
N GLY A 693 27.79 11.22 -18.10
CA GLY A 693 28.05 10.40 -19.29
C GLY A 693 27.37 9.02 -19.32
N THR A 694 26.47 8.72 -18.37
CA THR A 694 25.74 7.45 -18.23
C THR A 694 24.36 7.45 -18.91
N LEU A 695 24.15 8.29 -19.94
CA LEU A 695 22.86 8.37 -20.65
C LEU A 695 22.44 7.01 -21.22
N ASN A 696 23.39 6.24 -21.74
CA ASN A 696 23.13 4.95 -22.38
C ASN A 696 22.46 3.95 -21.42
N ASP A 697 22.78 4.01 -20.13
CA ASP A 697 22.21 3.15 -19.07
C ASP A 697 20.78 3.56 -18.66
N LEU A 698 20.29 4.68 -19.21
CA LEU A 698 18.99 5.27 -18.94
C LEU A 698 18.02 5.13 -20.12
N LEU A 699 18.52 4.86 -21.33
CA LEU A 699 17.71 4.63 -22.52
C LEU A 699 16.89 3.34 -22.39
N ASP A 700 15.69 3.32 -22.98
CA ASP A 700 14.81 2.16 -22.91
C ASP A 700 15.34 0.99 -23.76
N PRO A 701 15.75 -0.15 -23.16
CA PRO A 701 16.20 -1.31 -23.93
C PRO A 701 15.08 -1.93 -24.78
N LEU A 702 13.81 -1.70 -24.45
CA LEU A 702 12.67 -2.16 -25.24
C LEU A 702 12.48 -1.34 -26.53
N ALA A 703 13.14 -0.20 -26.67
CA ALA A 703 13.15 0.57 -27.93
C ALA A 703 14.08 -0.02 -29.01
N GLY A 704 14.90 -1.01 -28.66
CA GLY A 704 16.03 -1.47 -29.47
C GLY A 704 17.21 -0.49 -29.43
N ASP A 705 18.19 -0.72 -30.30
CA ASP A 705 19.45 0.03 -30.32
C ASP A 705 19.27 1.49 -30.77
N TRP A 706 19.05 2.38 -29.81
CA TRP A 706 19.05 3.83 -30.00
C TRP A 706 20.41 4.31 -30.54
N PRO A 707 20.46 5.04 -31.68
CA PRO A 707 21.69 5.68 -32.13
C PRO A 707 22.10 6.78 -31.12
N PHE A 708 23.18 6.55 -30.36
CA PHE A 708 23.54 7.37 -29.20
C PHE A 708 23.55 8.89 -29.48
N VAL A 709 24.07 9.31 -30.64
CA VAL A 709 24.11 10.73 -31.05
C VAL A 709 22.70 11.33 -31.18
N GLN A 710 21.73 10.57 -31.71
CA GLN A 710 20.34 11.02 -31.81
C GLN A 710 19.67 11.02 -30.44
N ALA A 711 19.91 10.00 -29.62
CA ALA A 711 19.38 9.90 -28.27
C ALA A 711 19.89 11.05 -27.36
N GLU A 712 21.18 11.41 -27.46
CA GLU A 712 21.78 12.52 -26.72
C GLU A 712 21.22 13.87 -27.18
N GLN A 713 21.08 14.09 -28.49
CA GLN A 713 20.45 15.29 -29.06
C GLN A 713 18.99 15.43 -28.59
N LEU A 714 18.22 14.34 -28.63
CA LEU A 714 16.82 14.33 -28.19
C LEU A 714 16.70 14.54 -26.67
N ALA A 715 17.60 13.95 -25.87
CA ALA A 715 17.66 14.15 -24.42
C ALA A 715 17.97 15.61 -24.06
N ARG A 716 18.96 16.22 -24.72
CA ARG A 716 19.31 17.64 -24.52
C ARG A 716 18.18 18.57 -24.97
N LEU A 717 17.50 18.27 -26.08
CA LEU A 717 16.33 19.03 -26.55
C LEU A 717 15.18 18.94 -25.53
N ALA A 718 14.86 17.74 -25.07
CA ALA A 718 13.79 17.49 -24.12
C ALA A 718 14.05 18.18 -22.77
N LEU A 719 15.29 18.21 -22.28
CA LEU A 719 15.65 18.98 -21.09
C LEU A 719 15.48 20.50 -21.29
N ARG A 720 15.78 21.05 -22.48
CA ARG A 720 15.50 22.46 -22.80
C ARG A 720 14.00 22.75 -22.80
N CYS A 721 13.17 21.84 -23.30
CA CYS A 721 11.71 21.95 -23.19
C CYS A 721 11.24 21.95 -21.73
N CYS A 722 11.89 21.17 -20.86
CA CYS A 722 11.61 21.09 -19.42
C CYS A 722 12.23 22.23 -18.58
N GLU A 723 12.76 23.31 -19.17
CA GLU A 723 13.31 24.43 -18.39
C GLU A 723 12.24 25.10 -17.52
N THR A 724 12.62 25.50 -16.30
CA THR A 724 11.66 26.00 -15.31
C THR A 724 11.06 27.35 -15.70
N VAL A 725 11.82 28.15 -16.46
CA VAL A 725 11.48 29.49 -16.95
C VAL A 725 11.07 29.42 -18.41
N SER A 726 9.88 29.89 -18.77
CA SER A 726 9.25 29.66 -20.07
C SER A 726 9.98 30.30 -21.25
N GLU A 727 10.67 31.43 -21.05
CA GLU A 727 11.47 32.07 -22.11
C GLU A 727 12.73 31.27 -22.49
N ASN A 728 13.23 30.40 -21.61
CA ASN A 728 14.38 29.52 -21.90
C ASN A 728 14.00 28.27 -22.71
N ARG A 729 12.70 27.91 -22.73
CA ARG A 729 12.20 26.75 -23.49
C ARG A 729 12.25 27.06 -24.99
N PRO A 730 12.61 26.10 -25.85
CA PRO A 730 12.75 26.33 -27.29
C PRO A 730 11.41 26.70 -27.95
N ASP A 731 11.48 27.20 -29.18
CA ASP A 731 10.30 27.29 -30.06
C ASP A 731 10.05 25.97 -30.82
N LEU A 732 8.79 25.57 -30.96
CA LEU A 732 8.44 24.30 -31.58
C LEU A 732 8.78 24.26 -33.07
N GLY A 733 8.40 25.29 -33.83
CA GLY A 733 8.55 25.30 -35.29
C GLY A 733 9.98 25.61 -35.76
N THR A 734 10.70 26.47 -35.04
CA THR A 734 12.03 26.95 -35.45
C THR A 734 13.21 26.25 -34.79
N GLU A 735 13.01 25.54 -33.67
CA GLU A 735 14.05 24.77 -33.00
C GLU A 735 13.72 23.28 -32.85
N VAL A 736 12.60 22.92 -32.22
CA VAL A 736 12.28 21.51 -31.88
C VAL A 736 12.06 20.68 -33.15
N TRP A 737 11.25 21.19 -34.08
CA TRP A 737 11.01 20.58 -35.39
C TRP A 737 12.30 20.33 -36.19
N ARG A 738 13.26 21.26 -36.11
CA ARG A 738 14.56 21.16 -36.79
C ARG A 738 15.46 20.06 -36.25
N VAL A 739 15.16 19.49 -35.09
CA VAL A 739 15.85 18.31 -34.55
C VAL A 739 15.05 17.04 -34.85
N LEU A 740 13.72 17.07 -34.65
CA LEU A 740 12.86 15.90 -34.81
C LEU A 740 12.71 15.43 -36.26
N GLU A 741 12.40 16.31 -37.22
CA GLU A 741 12.14 15.89 -38.60
C GLU A 741 13.39 15.29 -39.29
N PRO A 742 14.62 15.82 -39.12
CA PRO A 742 15.83 15.15 -39.60
C PRO A 742 16.10 13.79 -38.95
N MET A 743 15.75 13.60 -37.67
CA MET A 743 15.82 12.27 -37.03
C MET A 743 14.81 11.30 -37.64
N ARG A 744 13.57 11.74 -37.86
CA ARG A 744 12.50 10.97 -38.51
C ARG A 744 12.89 10.57 -39.94
N ALA A 745 13.38 11.51 -40.74
CA ALA A 745 13.89 11.23 -42.09
C ALA A 745 15.07 10.23 -42.06
N SER A 746 16.02 10.40 -41.14
CA SER A 746 17.15 9.47 -40.94
C SER A 746 16.72 8.06 -40.47
N SER A 747 15.53 7.94 -39.90
CA SER A 747 14.96 6.67 -39.44
C SER A 747 14.34 5.83 -40.58
N GLY A 748 14.14 6.41 -41.76
CA GLY A 748 13.47 5.77 -42.91
C GLY A 748 14.20 4.58 -43.54
N GLY A 749 15.42 4.26 -43.10
CA GLY A 749 16.28 3.26 -43.73
C GLY A 749 15.95 1.78 -43.49
N SER A 750 14.97 1.44 -42.64
CA SER A 750 14.67 0.01 -42.32
C SER A 750 13.22 -0.33 -41.95
N SER A 751 12.25 0.57 -42.12
CA SER A 751 10.83 0.27 -41.81
C SER A 751 10.11 -0.53 -42.91
N SER A 752 10.82 -1.49 -43.54
CA SER A 752 10.21 -2.53 -44.37
C SER A 752 9.52 -3.54 -43.45
N PHE A 753 8.20 -3.46 -43.32
CA PHE A 753 7.44 -4.49 -42.61
C PHE A 753 7.77 -5.88 -43.17
N HIS A 754 8.24 -6.79 -42.32
CA HIS A 754 8.45 -8.21 -42.65
C HIS A 754 7.11 -8.98 -42.63
N LEU A 755 6.12 -8.48 -43.38
CA LEU A 755 5.02 -9.28 -43.91
C LEU A 755 5.32 -9.62 -45.38
N GLY A 756 4.58 -10.56 -45.95
CA GLY A 756 4.93 -11.24 -47.21
C GLY A 756 5.29 -10.32 -48.37
N ARG A 757 6.58 -10.29 -48.74
CA ARG A 757 7.14 -9.61 -49.93
C ARG A 757 6.71 -10.30 -51.24
N ASN A 758 5.41 -10.42 -51.47
CA ASN A 758 4.86 -11.00 -52.70
C ASN A 758 3.41 -10.57 -53.05
N GLU A 759 2.72 -9.81 -52.21
CA GLU A 759 1.47 -9.14 -52.62
C GLU A 759 1.81 -7.78 -53.27
N HIS A 760 0.98 -7.37 -54.23
CA HIS A 760 1.40 -6.42 -55.28
C HIS A 760 1.21 -4.93 -54.91
N ARG A 761 1.62 -4.05 -55.82
CA ARG A 761 1.39 -2.58 -55.80
C ARG A 761 -0.10 -2.24 -55.95
N ILE A 762 -0.93 -2.71 -55.04
CA ILE A 762 -2.38 -2.57 -55.06
C ILE A 762 -2.73 -1.27 -54.37
N ALA A 763 -3.36 -0.34 -55.09
CA ALA A 763 -3.93 0.86 -54.48
C ALA A 763 -5.09 0.45 -53.55
N PRO A 764 -5.30 1.15 -52.41
CA PRO A 764 -6.49 0.97 -51.59
C PRO A 764 -7.78 0.92 -52.43
N PRO A 765 -8.71 -0.01 -52.20
CA PRO A 765 -9.87 -0.21 -53.10
C PRO A 765 -10.73 1.03 -53.32
N TYR A 766 -10.78 1.94 -52.35
CA TYR A 766 -11.50 3.22 -52.44
C TYR A 766 -10.80 4.30 -53.28
N PHE A 767 -9.57 4.04 -53.79
CA PHE A 767 -8.92 4.86 -54.82
C PHE A 767 -9.18 4.36 -56.24
N ILE A 768 -9.71 3.15 -56.40
CA ILE A 768 -10.01 2.54 -57.70
C ILE A 768 -11.39 3.01 -58.18
N CYS A 769 -11.49 3.48 -59.41
CA CYS A 769 -12.77 3.79 -60.04
C CYS A 769 -13.55 2.49 -60.28
N PRO A 770 -14.83 2.36 -59.83
CA PRO A 770 -15.60 1.15 -60.08
C PRO A 770 -15.86 0.84 -61.57
N ILE A 771 -15.86 1.86 -62.44
CA ILE A 771 -16.09 1.71 -63.88
C ILE A 771 -14.79 1.34 -64.61
N PHE A 772 -13.72 2.12 -64.42
CA PHE A 772 -12.45 1.91 -65.13
C PHE A 772 -11.54 0.85 -64.51
N GLN A 773 -11.74 0.48 -63.23
CA GLN A 773 -10.86 -0.42 -62.46
C GLN A 773 -9.40 0.08 -62.33
N GLU A 774 -9.19 1.38 -62.50
CA GLU A 774 -7.91 2.08 -62.36
C GLU A 774 -7.96 3.17 -61.26
N VAL A 775 -6.80 3.68 -60.83
CA VAL A 775 -6.69 4.73 -59.80
C VAL A 775 -7.21 6.07 -60.32
N MET A 776 -8.21 6.64 -59.63
CA MET A 776 -8.87 7.89 -60.02
C MET A 776 -7.92 9.10 -60.02
N GLN A 777 -7.97 9.90 -61.09
CA GLN A 777 -7.26 11.17 -61.26
C GLN A 777 -8.19 12.38 -61.03
N ASP A 778 -9.48 12.24 -61.35
CA ASP A 778 -10.53 13.21 -61.05
C ASP A 778 -11.75 12.53 -60.39
N PRO A 779 -11.64 12.11 -59.12
CA PRO A 779 -12.75 11.49 -58.42
C PRO A 779 -13.94 12.46 -58.25
N HIS A 780 -15.13 12.04 -58.67
CA HIS A 780 -16.42 12.74 -58.55
C HIS A 780 -17.48 11.83 -57.91
N VAL A 781 -18.28 12.38 -56.98
CA VAL A 781 -19.42 11.71 -56.34
C VAL A 781 -20.67 11.82 -57.23
N ALA A 782 -21.41 10.72 -57.37
CA ALA A 782 -22.71 10.67 -58.05
C ALA A 782 -23.88 10.63 -57.04
N ALA A 783 -25.12 10.62 -57.54
CA ALA A 783 -26.34 10.73 -56.73
C ALA A 783 -26.62 9.53 -55.80
N ASP A 784 -25.91 8.43 -55.99
CA ASP A 784 -25.91 7.23 -55.16
C ASP A 784 -24.87 7.27 -54.02
N GLY A 785 -24.08 8.34 -53.94
CA GLY A 785 -22.99 8.51 -52.97
C GLY A 785 -21.69 7.81 -53.34
N PHE A 786 -21.64 7.04 -54.43
CA PHE A 786 -20.40 6.41 -54.89
C PHE A 786 -19.49 7.43 -55.60
N THR A 787 -18.18 7.24 -55.49
CA THR A 787 -17.18 8.06 -56.17
C THR A 787 -16.62 7.32 -57.39
N TYR A 788 -16.51 8.03 -58.50
CA TYR A 788 -16.10 7.54 -59.82
C TYR A 788 -15.06 8.47 -60.44
N GLU A 789 -14.32 7.99 -61.45
CA GLU A 789 -13.54 8.87 -62.32
C GLU A 789 -14.50 9.76 -63.13
N ALA A 790 -14.19 11.06 -63.22
CA ALA A 790 -15.07 12.07 -63.79
C ALA A 790 -15.41 11.81 -65.26
N GLU A 791 -14.47 11.28 -66.03
CA GLU A 791 -14.69 10.88 -67.43
C GLU A 791 -15.61 9.66 -67.51
N ALA A 792 -15.39 8.66 -66.65
CA ALA A 792 -16.14 7.41 -66.64
C ALA A 792 -17.64 7.60 -66.34
N ILE A 793 -17.95 8.37 -65.30
CA ILE A 793 -19.35 8.60 -64.89
C ILE A 793 -20.09 9.55 -65.84
N ARG A 794 -19.39 10.50 -66.48
CA ARG A 794 -19.98 11.32 -67.55
C ARG A 794 -20.31 10.47 -68.77
N ALA A 795 -19.37 9.67 -69.26
CA ALA A 795 -19.58 8.77 -70.40
C ALA A 795 -20.74 7.76 -70.15
N TRP A 796 -20.92 7.30 -68.91
CA TRP A 796 -22.06 6.46 -68.52
C TRP A 796 -23.39 7.22 -68.65
N LEU A 797 -23.50 8.41 -68.06
CA LEU A 797 -24.72 9.24 -68.10
C LEU A 797 -25.04 9.76 -69.51
N ASP A 798 -24.01 10.11 -70.29
CA ASP A 798 -24.14 10.55 -71.69
C ASP A 798 -24.57 9.40 -72.63
N SER A 799 -24.46 8.13 -72.18
CA SER A 799 -24.91 6.93 -72.91
C SER A 799 -26.38 6.55 -72.63
N GLU A 800 -27.20 7.52 -72.23
CA GLU A 800 -28.62 7.38 -71.84
C GLU A 800 -28.89 6.45 -70.63
N HIS A 801 -27.88 6.11 -69.82
CA HIS A 801 -28.06 5.35 -68.58
C HIS A 801 -28.50 6.25 -67.42
N ASP A 802 -29.65 5.96 -66.81
CA ASP A 802 -30.18 6.65 -65.63
C ASP A 802 -30.02 5.87 -64.31
N THR A 803 -29.33 4.72 -64.34
CA THR A 803 -29.04 3.89 -63.16
C THR A 803 -27.60 4.04 -62.67
N SER A 804 -27.41 3.80 -61.37
CA SER A 804 -26.12 3.70 -60.70
C SER A 804 -25.25 2.59 -61.31
N PRO A 805 -24.01 2.86 -61.73
CA PRO A 805 -23.07 1.82 -62.17
C PRO A 805 -22.72 0.79 -61.08
N MET A 806 -22.91 1.11 -59.79
CA MET A 806 -22.58 0.23 -58.66
C MET A 806 -23.76 -0.58 -58.14
N THR A 807 -24.99 -0.03 -58.19
CA THR A 807 -26.17 -0.67 -57.58
C THR A 807 -27.26 -1.03 -58.59
N ASN A 808 -27.17 -0.55 -59.83
CA ASN A 808 -28.21 -0.61 -60.85
C ASN A 808 -29.59 -0.03 -60.43
N VAL A 809 -29.61 0.79 -59.37
CA VAL A 809 -30.78 1.57 -58.94
C VAL A 809 -30.81 2.90 -59.69
N LYS A 810 -32.00 3.37 -60.08
CA LYS A 810 -32.19 4.68 -60.75
C LYS A 810 -31.64 5.82 -59.89
N LEU A 811 -30.79 6.67 -60.47
CA LEU A 811 -30.23 7.85 -59.80
C LEU A 811 -31.31 8.92 -59.59
N SER A 812 -31.25 9.62 -58.46
CA SER A 812 -32.19 10.71 -58.13
C SER A 812 -31.95 11.99 -58.94
N HIS A 813 -30.70 12.21 -59.39
CA HIS A 813 -30.28 13.30 -60.27
C HIS A 813 -28.99 12.94 -61.02
N THR A 814 -28.66 13.69 -62.06
CA THR A 814 -27.43 13.49 -62.87
C THR A 814 -26.28 14.43 -62.50
N SER A 815 -26.44 15.32 -61.51
CA SER A 815 -25.36 16.21 -61.06
C SER A 815 -24.26 15.46 -60.32
N LEU A 816 -23.01 15.81 -60.63
CA LEU A 816 -21.78 15.23 -60.08
C LEU A 816 -21.05 16.26 -59.21
N ILE A 817 -20.42 15.81 -58.11
CA ILE A 817 -19.70 16.68 -57.16
C ILE A 817 -18.23 16.27 -57.09
N ALA A 818 -17.29 17.18 -57.33
CA ALA A 818 -15.86 16.87 -57.31
C ALA A 818 -15.36 16.50 -55.90
N ASN A 819 -14.80 15.29 -55.75
CA ASN A 819 -14.30 14.76 -54.48
C ASN A 819 -12.84 15.21 -54.25
N HIS A 820 -12.65 16.50 -53.97
CA HIS A 820 -11.32 17.09 -53.75
C HIS A 820 -10.53 16.44 -52.61
N ALA A 821 -11.21 15.93 -51.58
CA ALA A 821 -10.58 15.22 -50.47
C ALA A 821 -9.96 13.89 -50.94
N LEU A 822 -10.72 13.07 -51.68
CA LEU A 822 -10.20 11.83 -52.23
C LEU A 822 -9.10 12.08 -53.27
N ARG A 823 -9.23 13.11 -54.11
CA ARG A 823 -8.17 13.49 -55.06
C ARG A 823 -6.86 13.81 -54.34
N SER A 824 -6.92 14.55 -53.22
CA SER A 824 -5.74 14.88 -52.42
C SER A 824 -5.12 13.64 -51.78
N ALA A 825 -5.94 12.74 -51.22
CA ALA A 825 -5.47 11.48 -50.64
C ALA A 825 -4.81 10.54 -51.68
N ILE A 826 -5.33 10.50 -52.90
CA ILE A 826 -4.71 9.76 -54.01
C ILE A 826 -3.38 10.41 -54.43
N GLN A 827 -3.31 11.74 -54.51
CA GLN A 827 -2.07 12.46 -54.83
C GLN A 827 -0.99 12.28 -53.76
N GLU A 828 -1.35 12.23 -52.49
CA GLU A 828 -0.45 11.90 -51.37
C GLU A 828 0.01 10.43 -51.44
N TRP A 829 -0.91 9.49 -51.69
CA TRP A 829 -0.56 8.08 -51.87
C TRP A 829 0.39 7.86 -53.06
N LEU A 830 0.15 8.49 -54.21
CA LEU A 830 1.04 8.43 -55.37
C LEU A 830 2.45 8.97 -55.06
N GLN A 831 2.57 10.05 -54.29
CA GLN A 831 3.86 10.58 -53.82
C GLN A 831 4.63 9.62 -52.89
N HIS A 832 3.95 8.64 -52.29
CA HIS A 832 4.56 7.62 -51.43
C HIS A 832 4.82 6.27 -52.13
N HIS A 833 4.33 6.05 -53.35
CA HIS A 833 4.36 4.74 -54.03
C HIS A 833 4.93 4.75 -55.47
N LEU A 834 5.35 5.92 -55.97
CA LEU A 834 6.09 6.10 -57.23
C LEU A 834 7.60 6.19 -57.00
#